data_AF-A0A2U1R947-F1
#
_entry.id   AF-A0A2U1R947-F1
#
_cell.length_a   1.000
_cell.length_b   1.000
_cell.length_c   1.000
_cell.angle_alpha   90.00
_cell.angle_beta   90.00
_cell.angle_gamma   90.00
#
_symmetry.space_group_name_H-M   'P 1'
#
loop_
_entity.id
_entity.type
_entity.pdbx_description
1 polymer ?
#
loop_
_entity_poly.entity_id
_entity_poly.type
_entity_poly.pdbx_seq_one_letter_code
_entity_poly.pdbx_strand_id
1 'polypeptide(L)'
;MRQKPGGVRPSLTPDASTSTSRPSHPERTMDLDLHLPVRMRPDDPHWLPGPVTGHPHSSLAKTEPGMTITQIPQTQALQRRAAASPLEPYLQRIDETLSHNADGLKVYKGRTFADIANDDGAASGLTVMVAFHDLMKAWRARLPSERVPSGPALYRVNDSNVWSLKKPLEYYDPMQYASSYTADARGYYSVREHRAIEHTGPYGKWHEFTVVKREAGFALADENGRLIRVDPNEARGDASVPLKLAHWSDGDIWSVYRLEGAQALVFRIEAEALGRAPDWATRFNEPDTHKFLSDSFRWSYPHRSETERAHILRSYNLSMAQQKRLRQDMEHGRFPDWAEQHKRLTENPLDDTRFAQIAEEMQPLVLRMREEGESSEFDSHPVEQRYEENFLKSYLEHAGYKRNKHGYLYRTDIPAMFRADLRTPFELARDKRLVKLRGNPSDSTTKSAFSATFGAADGLSYMGFDYYSNPRHYNSQANRYPGHFSDSDSSSGNRHSSANDSETSFEMDNSRDYPLLRRKQTLGFLYVIDTRGIEVVPRVENIYLNNKDFDGDTLEGRISMPTRGISAERIWLVSSDLSQAARVEDILRKAGNSAEAIEKATWAGTDGADYMRHGATAYDHLINRIARSGGVVLKLPKGENTYSNDVTWPVPEHYRA
;
A
#
# COMPACT_ATOMS: atom_id res chain seq x y z
N MET A 1 -48.54 15.16 51.23
CA MET A 1 -49.58 16.22 51.29
C MET A 1 -49.19 17.37 50.37
N ARG A 2 -50.15 17.87 49.58
CA ARG A 2 -50.16 19.10 48.72
C ARG A 2 -49.15 19.14 47.57
N GLN A 3 -49.55 18.87 46.32
CA GLN A 3 -50.36 19.64 45.34
C GLN A 3 -49.63 20.82 44.66
N LYS A 4 -49.76 20.81 43.32
CA LYS A 4 -49.34 21.76 42.26
C LYS A 4 -49.79 23.21 42.50
N PRO A 5 -49.29 24.18 41.70
CA PRO A 5 -49.98 24.62 40.45
C PRO A 5 -48.98 24.80 39.26
N GLY A 6 -49.31 24.65 37.97
CA GLY A 6 -50.30 25.39 37.14
C GLY A 6 -49.81 26.84 36.95
N GLY A 7 -49.44 27.42 35.79
CA GLY A 7 -49.86 27.28 34.39
C GLY A 7 -50.44 28.63 33.92
N VAL A 8 -50.24 29.00 32.63
CA VAL A 8 -50.86 30.11 31.80
C VAL A 8 -49.95 31.37 31.60
N ARG A 9 -49.33 31.65 30.41
CA ARG A 9 -49.79 32.22 29.09
C ARG A 9 -50.10 33.75 29.12
N PRO A 10 -50.24 34.53 28.01
CA PRO A 10 -49.68 34.51 26.61
C PRO A 10 -49.36 35.92 25.96
N SER A 11 -49.00 35.91 24.65
CA SER A 11 -49.33 36.88 23.53
C SER A 11 -48.48 38.16 23.32
N LEU A 12 -48.17 38.72 22.12
CA LEU A 12 -48.70 38.78 20.72
C LEU A 12 -47.55 39.22 19.74
N THR A 13 -47.20 38.57 18.61
CA THR A 13 -47.63 38.69 17.16
C THR A 13 -47.37 40.04 16.43
N PRO A 14 -47.42 40.15 15.07
CA PRO A 14 -47.24 39.22 13.91
C PRO A 14 -46.27 39.81 12.81
N ASP A 15 -45.88 39.20 11.67
CA ASP A 15 -46.65 38.71 10.51
C ASP A 15 -45.77 38.02 9.42
N ALA A 16 -46.44 37.28 8.53
CA ALA A 16 -46.08 36.75 7.17
C ALA A 16 -45.20 35.46 7.06
N SER A 17 -45.75 34.24 6.78
CA SER A 17 -46.30 33.66 5.51
C SER A 17 -45.20 33.22 4.51
N THR A 18 -45.11 32.03 3.89
CA THR A 18 -45.96 30.81 3.75
C THR A 18 -45.19 29.70 2.96
N SER A 19 -45.54 28.43 3.22
CA SER A 19 -45.68 27.23 2.34
C SER A 19 -44.52 26.75 1.43
N THR A 20 -43.91 25.56 1.58
CA THR A 20 -44.35 24.16 1.27
C THR A 20 -45.04 23.94 -0.08
N SER A 21 -44.44 23.12 -0.97
CA SER A 21 -44.95 21.81 -1.45
C SER A 21 -44.32 21.32 -2.78
N ARG A 22 -44.12 19.99 -2.87
CA ARG A 22 -44.01 19.15 -4.10
C ARG A 22 -45.22 19.42 -5.04
N PRO A 23 -45.21 19.13 -6.37
CA PRO A 23 -45.51 17.75 -6.84
C PRO A 23 -45.06 17.35 -8.29
N SER A 24 -45.14 16.02 -8.55
CA SER A 24 -45.65 15.27 -9.74
C SER A 24 -45.19 15.47 -11.22
N HIS A 25 -45.02 14.31 -11.88
CA HIS A 25 -45.09 13.99 -13.33
C HIS A 25 -46.35 14.50 -14.07
N PRO A 26 -46.29 14.59 -15.42
CA PRO A 26 -47.13 13.82 -16.36
C PRO A 26 -46.31 13.16 -17.52
N GLU A 27 -46.61 11.96 -18.05
CA GLU A 27 -47.50 11.61 -19.21
C GLU A 27 -47.12 12.29 -20.55
N ARG A 28 -47.15 11.72 -21.77
CA ARG A 28 -47.42 10.39 -22.39
C ARG A 28 -47.14 10.53 -23.93
N THR A 29 -46.94 9.39 -24.62
CA THR A 29 -47.15 9.10 -26.07
C THR A 29 -46.24 9.70 -27.16
N MET A 30 -45.53 8.81 -27.87
CA MET A 30 -45.63 8.60 -29.33
C MET A 30 -45.24 7.14 -29.63
N ASP A 31 -46.24 6.34 -29.98
CA ASP A 31 -46.12 5.07 -30.71
C ASP A 31 -45.59 5.34 -32.12
N LEU A 32 -44.76 4.45 -32.64
CA LEU A 32 -44.65 4.20 -34.08
C LEU A 32 -44.13 2.77 -34.28
N ASP A 33 -45.08 1.85 -34.23
CA ASP A 33 -44.96 0.50 -34.73
C ASP A 33 -45.70 0.47 -36.08
N LEU A 34 -44.99 0.41 -37.21
CA LEU A 34 -45.60 0.16 -38.53
C LEU A 34 -44.65 -0.64 -39.43
N HIS A 35 -45.01 -1.93 -39.56
CA HIS A 35 -45.11 -2.69 -40.81
C HIS A 35 -43.84 -3.18 -41.53
N LEU A 36 -43.61 -4.49 -41.36
CA LEU A 36 -43.29 -5.41 -42.46
C LEU A 36 -44.23 -5.19 -43.66
N PRO A 37 -43.77 -5.51 -44.88
CA PRO A 37 -44.49 -6.56 -45.59
C PRO A 37 -43.59 -7.64 -46.21
N VAL A 38 -44.05 -8.85 -45.94
CA VAL A 38 -43.96 -10.13 -46.65
C VAL A 38 -43.95 -10.04 -48.19
N ARG A 39 -43.11 -10.88 -48.82
CA ARG A 39 -43.43 -11.64 -50.07
C ARG A 39 -42.49 -12.87 -50.15
N MET A 40 -42.93 -14.06 -49.71
CA MET A 40 -43.55 -15.17 -50.49
C MET A 40 -42.64 -15.83 -51.56
N ARG A 41 -42.03 -16.98 -51.19
CA ARG A 41 -42.03 -18.38 -51.78
C ARG A 41 -42.19 -18.60 -53.30
N PRO A 42 -41.97 -19.82 -53.87
CA PRO A 42 -41.44 -21.11 -53.34
C PRO A 42 -40.35 -21.74 -54.27
N ASP A 43 -39.69 -22.85 -53.95
CA ASP A 43 -40.08 -24.18 -54.46
C ASP A 43 -39.37 -25.32 -53.69
N ASP A 44 -40.20 -26.20 -53.15
CA ASP A 44 -39.97 -27.65 -52.90
C ASP A 44 -40.36 -28.40 -54.20
N PRO A 45 -40.11 -29.72 -54.44
CA PRO A 45 -40.23 -30.82 -53.45
C PRO A 45 -39.33 -32.06 -53.67
N HIS A 46 -39.26 -32.98 -52.68
CA HIS A 46 -39.77 -34.36 -52.87
C HIS A 46 -39.57 -35.31 -51.66
N TRP A 47 -40.70 -35.85 -51.20
CA TRP A 47 -41.04 -37.23 -50.75
C TRP A 47 -40.49 -37.86 -49.45
N LEU A 48 -41.46 -38.32 -48.64
CA LEU A 48 -41.46 -39.16 -47.41
C LEU A 48 -41.44 -40.69 -47.75
N PRO A 49 -41.61 -41.70 -46.82
CA PRO A 49 -41.56 -41.77 -45.34
C PRO A 49 -40.83 -43.00 -44.68
N GLY A 50 -40.31 -42.84 -43.44
CA GLY A 50 -40.26 -43.81 -42.29
C GLY A 50 -39.46 -45.14 -42.37
N PRO A 51 -39.22 -45.90 -41.26
CA PRO A 51 -39.48 -45.64 -39.82
C PRO A 51 -38.31 -45.95 -38.82
N VAL A 52 -38.38 -45.30 -37.64
CA VAL A 52 -38.04 -45.75 -36.26
C VAL A 52 -36.77 -46.59 -35.98
N THR A 53 -35.83 -46.03 -35.19
CA THR A 53 -35.41 -46.51 -33.84
C THR A 53 -34.15 -45.76 -33.35
N GLY A 54 -34.11 -45.40 -32.05
CA GLY A 54 -32.89 -45.54 -31.24
C GLY A 54 -32.05 -44.30 -30.88
N HIS A 55 -32.40 -43.70 -29.73
CA HIS A 55 -31.52 -43.04 -28.74
C HIS A 55 -30.81 -41.70 -29.08
N PRO A 56 -30.65 -40.81 -28.06
CA PRO A 56 -30.38 -39.40 -28.26
C PRO A 56 -28.89 -39.12 -28.47
N HIS A 57 -28.57 -38.46 -29.57
CA HIS A 57 -27.28 -37.87 -29.83
C HIS A 57 -27.06 -36.61 -28.97
N SER A 58 -25.90 -36.63 -28.32
CA SER A 58 -25.12 -35.48 -27.86
C SER A 58 -25.40 -34.18 -28.61
N SER A 59 -25.93 -33.19 -27.90
CA SER A 59 -25.87 -31.80 -28.31
C SER A 59 -24.47 -31.28 -28.04
N LEU A 60 -23.73 -31.02 -29.12
CA LEU A 60 -22.51 -30.24 -29.16
C LEU A 60 -22.77 -28.85 -28.55
N ALA A 61 -22.53 -28.71 -27.25
CA ALA A 61 -22.20 -27.42 -26.68
C ALA A 61 -20.79 -27.07 -27.16
N LYS A 62 -20.69 -26.02 -27.97
CA LYS A 62 -19.44 -25.43 -28.41
C LYS A 62 -18.73 -24.89 -27.16
N THR A 63 -17.86 -25.71 -26.57
CA THR A 63 -17.00 -25.34 -25.45
C THR A 63 -16.02 -24.30 -25.98
N GLU A 64 -16.13 -23.06 -25.50
CA GLU A 64 -15.02 -22.11 -25.62
C GLU A 64 -13.81 -22.71 -24.89
N PRO A 65 -12.58 -22.61 -25.46
CA PRO A 65 -11.42 -23.17 -24.79
C PRO A 65 -11.23 -22.44 -23.46
N GLY A 66 -11.24 -23.21 -22.36
CA GLY A 66 -10.99 -22.71 -21.03
C GLY A 66 -9.68 -21.93 -21.00
N MET A 67 -9.75 -20.67 -20.57
CA MET A 67 -8.57 -19.84 -20.37
C MET A 67 -7.64 -20.58 -19.40
N THR A 68 -6.50 -20.99 -19.90
CA THR A 68 -5.48 -21.61 -19.07
C THR A 68 -4.85 -20.50 -18.26
N ILE A 69 -5.08 -20.51 -16.94
CA ILE A 69 -4.26 -19.75 -15.98
C ILE A 69 -2.83 -20.18 -16.27
N THR A 70 -2.05 -19.29 -16.88
CA THR A 70 -0.64 -19.56 -17.09
C THR A 70 0.00 -19.42 -15.71
N GLN A 71 -0.01 -20.50 -14.92
CA GLN A 71 0.89 -20.64 -13.79
C GLN A 71 2.28 -20.32 -14.32
N ILE A 72 3.00 -19.43 -13.64
CA ILE A 72 4.37 -19.08 -14.01
C ILE A 72 5.17 -20.37 -13.97
N PRO A 73 5.51 -21.00 -15.11
CA PRO A 73 6.37 -22.15 -15.04
C PRO A 73 7.78 -21.57 -14.85
N GLN A 74 8.49 -22.07 -13.83
CA GLN A 74 9.94 -21.91 -13.73
C GLN A 74 10.56 -22.62 -14.94
N THR A 75 10.49 -22.01 -16.10
CA THR A 75 11.07 -22.56 -17.33
C THR A 75 12.05 -21.57 -17.86
N GLN A 76 13.29 -21.99 -17.68
CA GLN A 76 14.41 -21.82 -18.59
C GLN A 76 14.62 -20.39 -19.06
N ALA A 77 15.67 -19.81 -18.50
CA ALA A 77 16.46 -18.77 -19.13
C ALA A 77 16.72 -19.15 -20.60
N LEU A 78 15.81 -18.74 -21.48
CA LEU A 78 16.16 -18.39 -22.84
C LEU A 78 17.27 -17.35 -22.65
N GLN A 79 18.50 -17.76 -22.94
CA GLN A 79 19.70 -16.98 -22.69
C GLN A 79 19.45 -15.55 -23.18
N ARG A 80 19.17 -14.67 -22.22
CA ARG A 80 19.03 -13.23 -22.46
C ARG A 80 20.37 -12.79 -23.01
N ARG A 81 20.36 -12.37 -24.27
CA ARG A 81 21.43 -11.53 -24.80
C ARG A 81 21.58 -10.37 -23.81
N ALA A 82 22.76 -10.23 -23.21
CA ALA A 82 23.10 -9.02 -22.45
C ALA A 82 22.73 -7.81 -23.32
N ALA A 83 22.15 -6.76 -22.74
CA ALA A 83 21.75 -5.57 -23.47
C ALA A 83 22.92 -5.13 -24.38
N ALA A 84 22.73 -5.29 -25.69
CA ALA A 84 23.71 -4.96 -26.70
C ALA A 84 24.05 -3.48 -26.55
N SER A 85 25.33 -3.13 -26.41
CA SER A 85 25.76 -1.73 -26.40
C SER A 85 25.20 -1.03 -27.65
N PRO A 86 24.69 0.21 -27.56
CA PRO A 86 24.16 0.93 -28.74
C PRO A 86 25.25 1.16 -29.81
N LEU A 87 26.53 0.95 -29.47
CA LEU A 87 27.67 1.00 -30.38
C LEU A 87 28.00 -0.33 -31.06
N GLU A 88 27.46 -1.47 -30.60
CA GLU A 88 27.79 -2.80 -31.12
C GLU A 88 27.65 -2.90 -32.66
N PRO A 89 26.58 -2.35 -33.30
CA PRO A 89 26.46 -2.38 -34.76
C PRO A 89 27.52 -1.56 -35.51
N TYR A 90 28.17 -0.61 -34.83
CA TYR A 90 29.06 0.38 -35.42
C TYR A 90 30.55 0.05 -35.25
N LEU A 91 30.87 -1.01 -34.50
CA LEU A 91 32.23 -1.43 -34.23
C LEU A 91 33.01 -1.71 -35.52
N GLN A 92 34.21 -1.14 -35.61
CA GLN A 92 35.13 -1.30 -36.73
C GLN A 92 36.44 -1.91 -36.25
N ARG A 93 37.04 -2.74 -37.09
CA ARG A 93 38.42 -3.20 -36.91
C ARG A 93 39.31 -2.36 -37.81
N ILE A 94 40.12 -1.50 -37.21
CA ILE A 94 41.12 -0.69 -37.91
C ILE A 94 42.49 -0.89 -37.26
N ASP A 95 43.54 -0.49 -37.95
CA ASP A 95 44.90 -0.58 -37.45
C ASP A 95 45.09 0.29 -36.19
N GLU A 96 45.51 -0.34 -35.09
CA GLU A 96 45.73 0.30 -33.79
C GLU A 96 46.89 1.30 -33.82
N THR A 97 47.78 1.19 -34.80
CA THR A 97 48.97 2.07 -34.93
C THR A 97 48.67 3.45 -35.52
N LEU A 98 47.43 3.69 -35.96
CA LEU A 98 46.99 4.99 -36.49
C LEU A 98 47.03 6.08 -35.40
N SER A 99 47.71 7.20 -35.70
CA SER A 99 47.76 8.37 -34.83
C SER A 99 46.46 9.17 -34.84
N HIS A 100 46.08 9.70 -33.68
CA HIS A 100 44.97 10.65 -33.55
C HIS A 100 45.35 12.04 -34.08
N ASN A 101 44.37 12.76 -34.60
CA ASN A 101 44.47 14.17 -34.95
C ASN A 101 44.29 15.07 -33.71
N ALA A 102 44.30 16.39 -33.90
CA ALA A 102 44.11 17.36 -32.80
C ALA A 102 42.77 17.21 -32.07
N ASP A 103 41.74 16.70 -32.75
CA ASP A 103 40.42 16.43 -32.19
C ASP A 103 40.35 15.09 -31.45
N GLY A 104 41.43 14.30 -31.42
CA GLY A 104 41.44 12.97 -30.79
C GLY A 104 40.75 11.90 -31.65
N LEU A 105 40.72 12.07 -32.98
CA LEU A 105 40.11 11.16 -33.96
C LEU A 105 41.16 10.58 -34.91
N LYS A 106 40.95 9.35 -35.38
CA LYS A 106 41.80 8.72 -36.40
C LYS A 106 41.21 8.97 -37.79
N VAL A 107 42.06 9.31 -38.75
CA VAL A 107 41.66 9.47 -40.16
C VAL A 107 42.38 8.42 -41.01
N TYR A 108 41.61 7.57 -41.67
CA TYR A 108 42.14 6.52 -42.54
C TYR A 108 41.29 6.36 -43.80
N LYS A 109 41.93 6.42 -44.97
CA LYS A 109 41.28 6.32 -46.29
C LYS A 109 40.07 7.26 -46.45
N GLY A 110 40.20 8.50 -45.98
CA GLY A 110 39.14 9.52 -46.05
C GLY A 110 37.95 9.27 -45.12
N ARG A 111 38.07 8.36 -44.15
CA ARG A 111 37.06 8.07 -43.12
C ARG A 111 37.61 8.43 -41.75
N THR A 112 36.71 8.85 -40.87
CA THR A 112 37.04 9.27 -39.51
C THR A 112 36.58 8.22 -38.51
N PHE A 113 37.39 7.97 -37.49
CA PHE A 113 37.16 6.95 -36.48
C PHE A 113 37.44 7.50 -35.08
N ALA A 114 36.67 7.04 -34.11
CA ALA A 114 36.79 7.39 -32.70
C ALA A 114 37.08 6.13 -31.88
N ASP A 115 38.09 6.19 -31.01
CA ASP A 115 38.31 5.15 -30.01
C ASP A 115 37.37 5.39 -28.82
N ILE A 116 36.78 4.32 -28.31
CA ILE A 116 35.72 4.39 -27.31
C ILE A 116 36.31 4.24 -25.91
N ALA A 117 35.81 5.05 -24.97
CA ALA A 117 36.09 4.94 -23.56
C ALA A 117 35.16 3.93 -22.86
N ASN A 118 35.70 3.24 -21.86
CA ASN A 118 34.91 2.54 -20.84
C ASN A 118 34.19 3.56 -19.93
N ASP A 119 33.31 3.07 -19.07
CA ASP A 119 32.56 3.90 -18.13
C ASP A 119 33.43 4.68 -17.14
N ASP A 120 34.64 4.20 -16.85
CA ASP A 120 35.66 4.83 -16.01
C ASP A 120 36.51 5.88 -16.76
N GLY A 121 36.27 6.07 -18.06
CA GLY A 121 37.00 7.00 -18.92
C GLY A 121 38.29 6.43 -19.52
N ALA A 122 38.68 5.19 -19.21
CA ALA A 122 39.83 4.54 -19.81
C ALA A 122 39.52 4.03 -21.23
N ALA A 123 40.55 3.78 -22.06
CA ALA A 123 40.33 3.23 -23.39
C ALA A 123 39.76 1.80 -23.34
N SER A 124 38.66 1.56 -24.05
CA SER A 124 38.01 0.24 -24.13
C SER A 124 38.68 -0.71 -25.14
N GLY A 125 39.53 -0.18 -26.02
CA GLY A 125 40.06 -0.90 -27.18
C GLY A 125 39.06 -1.06 -28.33
N LEU A 126 37.85 -0.51 -28.20
CA LEU A 126 36.85 -0.50 -29.26
C LEU A 126 36.98 0.77 -30.11
N THR A 127 36.74 0.64 -31.41
CA THR A 127 36.76 1.77 -32.35
C THR A 127 35.51 1.77 -33.21
N VAL A 128 34.95 2.95 -33.48
CA VAL A 128 33.78 3.13 -34.35
C VAL A 128 34.05 4.15 -35.44
N MET A 129 33.38 4.03 -36.58
CA MET A 129 33.41 5.05 -37.62
C MET A 129 32.45 6.18 -37.26
N VAL A 130 32.88 7.43 -37.46
CA VAL A 130 32.11 8.61 -37.07
C VAL A 130 31.93 9.61 -38.21
N ALA A 131 30.86 10.38 -38.16
CA ALA A 131 30.69 11.59 -38.95
C ALA A 131 30.07 12.69 -38.08
N PHE A 132 30.43 13.94 -38.36
CA PHE A 132 29.87 15.08 -37.65
C PHE A 132 28.41 15.29 -38.09
N HIS A 133 27.51 15.46 -37.12
CA HIS A 133 26.09 15.67 -37.38
C HIS A 133 25.71 17.12 -37.06
N ASP A 134 25.48 17.92 -38.10
CA ASP A 134 25.32 19.37 -37.98
C ASP A 134 24.19 19.82 -37.06
N LEU A 135 23.10 19.06 -36.98
CA LEU A 135 21.97 19.40 -36.11
C LEU A 135 22.25 19.07 -34.64
N MET A 136 23.02 18.00 -34.35
CA MET A 136 23.35 17.61 -32.97
C MET A 136 24.59 18.33 -32.44
N LYS A 137 25.36 18.96 -33.34
CA LYS A 137 26.67 19.54 -33.04
C LYS A 137 27.62 18.56 -32.36
N ALA A 138 27.55 17.29 -32.75
CA ALA A 138 28.33 16.21 -32.19
C ALA A 138 28.76 15.21 -33.26
N TRP A 139 29.83 14.48 -32.98
CA TRP A 139 30.21 13.29 -33.76
C TRP A 139 29.24 12.16 -33.45
N ARG A 140 28.71 11.50 -34.47
CA ARG A 140 27.83 10.33 -34.32
C ARG A 140 28.48 9.11 -34.95
N ALA A 141 28.25 7.95 -34.34
CA ALA A 141 28.63 6.69 -34.95
C ALA A 141 27.86 6.48 -36.27
N ARG A 142 28.51 5.86 -37.26
CA ARG A 142 27.94 5.58 -38.58
C ARG A 142 28.38 4.24 -39.12
N LEU A 143 27.52 3.63 -39.92
CA LEU A 143 27.89 2.46 -40.70
C LEU A 143 28.74 2.89 -41.92
N PRO A 144 29.62 2.00 -42.42
CA PRO A 144 30.40 2.27 -43.62
C PRO A 144 29.56 2.59 -44.86
N SER A 145 28.35 2.03 -44.94
CA SER A 145 27.39 2.20 -46.06
C SER A 145 26.58 3.50 -45.99
N GLU A 146 26.57 4.19 -44.86
CA GLU A 146 25.70 5.34 -44.64
C GLU A 146 26.24 6.61 -45.29
N ARG A 147 25.38 7.58 -45.57
CA ARG A 147 25.82 8.94 -45.88
C ARG A 147 25.66 9.85 -44.66
N VAL A 148 24.53 9.72 -43.98
CA VAL A 148 24.19 10.42 -42.74
C VAL A 148 24.36 9.45 -41.57
N PRO A 149 25.03 9.84 -40.48
CA PRO A 149 25.25 8.93 -39.35
C PRO A 149 23.93 8.64 -38.61
N SER A 150 23.59 7.36 -38.43
CA SER A 150 22.39 6.91 -37.69
C SER A 150 22.66 6.54 -36.23
N GLY A 151 23.93 6.40 -35.84
CA GLY A 151 24.31 5.92 -34.51
C GLY A 151 24.23 6.99 -33.42
N PRO A 152 24.55 6.63 -32.16
CA PRO A 152 24.51 7.57 -31.05
C PRO A 152 25.60 8.64 -31.18
N ALA A 153 25.40 9.76 -30.49
CA ALA A 153 26.42 10.81 -30.36
C ALA A 153 27.54 10.40 -29.42
N LEU A 154 28.73 10.91 -29.71
CA LEU A 154 29.96 10.67 -29.00
C LEU A 154 30.57 12.00 -28.58
N TYR A 155 31.05 12.04 -27.34
CA TYR A 155 31.65 13.19 -26.71
C TYR A 155 33.06 12.86 -26.25
N ARG A 156 34.00 13.75 -26.55
CA ARG A 156 35.41 13.60 -26.19
C ARG A 156 35.56 13.69 -24.67
N VAL A 157 36.30 12.75 -24.08
CA VAL A 157 36.51 12.70 -22.63
C VAL A 157 37.72 13.57 -22.28
N ASN A 158 37.53 14.69 -21.56
CA ASN A 158 38.60 15.54 -21.01
C ASN A 158 39.77 15.83 -21.97
N ASP A 159 39.47 16.21 -23.22
CA ASP A 159 40.46 16.45 -24.29
C ASP A 159 41.39 15.26 -24.62
N SER A 160 41.04 14.06 -24.18
CA SER A 160 41.78 12.83 -24.46
C SER A 160 41.55 12.31 -25.89
N ASN A 161 42.17 11.19 -26.23
CA ASN A 161 42.00 10.51 -27.52
C ASN A 161 40.84 9.50 -27.53
N VAL A 162 40.00 9.49 -26.49
CA VAL A 162 38.87 8.57 -26.36
C VAL A 162 37.55 9.32 -26.23
N TRP A 163 36.49 8.65 -26.67
CA TRP A 163 35.15 9.19 -26.83
C TRP A 163 34.13 8.33 -26.09
N SER A 164 33.12 8.96 -25.50
CA SER A 164 32.08 8.27 -24.73
C SER A 164 30.68 8.68 -25.19
N LEU A 165 29.68 7.87 -24.83
CA LEU A 165 28.27 8.19 -25.02
C LEU A 165 27.77 9.25 -24.02
N LYS A 166 28.52 9.52 -22.94
CA LYS A 166 28.12 10.43 -21.87
C LYS A 166 28.44 11.86 -22.28
N LYS A 167 27.39 12.66 -22.51
CA LYS A 167 27.53 14.10 -22.68
C LYS A 167 27.98 14.72 -21.34
N PRO A 168 29.04 15.54 -21.31
CA PRO A 168 29.35 16.35 -20.14
C PRO A 168 28.19 17.31 -19.83
N LEU A 169 27.67 17.25 -18.60
CA LEU A 169 26.58 18.11 -18.14
C LEU A 169 27.14 19.29 -17.33
N GLU A 170 26.59 20.48 -17.55
CA GLU A 170 26.92 21.66 -16.77
C GLU A 170 25.84 21.88 -15.71
N TYR A 171 26.23 22.00 -14.43
CA TYR A 171 25.30 22.16 -13.32
C TYR A 171 25.28 23.61 -12.81
N TYR A 172 24.11 24.07 -12.35
CA TYR A 172 24.03 25.28 -11.54
C TYR A 172 24.59 25.04 -10.13
N ASP A 173 25.36 25.99 -9.62
CA ASP A 173 25.80 25.99 -8.23
C ASP A 173 24.61 26.29 -7.29
N PRO A 174 24.21 25.35 -6.40
CA PRO A 174 23.09 25.57 -5.49
C PRO A 174 23.30 26.73 -4.52
N MET A 175 24.55 27.15 -4.27
CA MET A 175 24.85 28.29 -3.41
C MET A 175 24.59 29.64 -4.09
N GLN A 176 24.54 29.65 -5.42
CA GLN A 176 24.38 30.86 -6.24
C GLN A 176 23.06 30.90 -7.01
N TYR A 177 22.39 29.75 -7.17
CA TYR A 177 21.19 29.64 -7.97
C TYR A 177 20.10 28.87 -7.24
N ALA A 178 18.85 29.29 -7.48
CA ALA A 178 17.66 28.58 -7.05
C ALA A 178 16.71 28.39 -8.23
N SER A 179 16.00 27.27 -8.27
CA SER A 179 14.94 27.03 -9.24
C SER A 179 13.58 27.55 -8.73
N SER A 180 12.61 27.61 -9.64
CA SER A 180 11.19 27.53 -9.29
C SER A 180 10.88 26.21 -8.59
N TYR A 181 9.76 26.18 -7.86
CA TYR A 181 9.28 24.98 -7.17
C TYR A 181 8.75 23.91 -8.14
N THR A 182 8.26 24.33 -9.31
CA THR A 182 7.63 23.45 -10.30
C THR A 182 8.19 23.75 -11.68
N ALA A 183 8.43 22.69 -12.46
CA ALA A 183 8.75 22.81 -13.86
C ALA A 183 7.56 23.37 -14.67
N ASP A 184 7.86 23.98 -15.82
CA ASP A 184 6.86 24.38 -16.79
C ASP A 184 6.28 23.18 -17.57
N ALA A 185 5.35 23.45 -18.50
CA ALA A 185 4.73 22.40 -19.32
C ALA A 185 5.71 21.67 -20.26
N ARG A 186 6.93 22.20 -20.45
CA ARG A 186 7.99 21.58 -21.23
C ARG A 186 8.98 20.80 -20.36
N GLY A 187 8.84 20.87 -19.04
CA GLY A 187 9.71 20.22 -18.06
C GLY A 187 10.88 21.07 -17.57
N TYR A 188 10.93 22.36 -17.92
CA TYR A 188 12.02 23.25 -17.51
C TYR A 188 11.71 23.95 -16.19
N TYR A 189 12.69 23.97 -15.30
CA TYR A 189 12.70 24.84 -14.14
C TYR A 189 13.29 26.19 -14.52
N SER A 190 12.55 27.28 -14.25
CA SER A 190 13.15 28.62 -14.30
C SER A 190 14.17 28.79 -13.18
N VAL A 191 15.33 29.34 -13.50
CA VAL A 191 16.43 29.52 -12.56
C VAL A 191 16.64 31.00 -12.29
N ARG A 192 16.79 31.34 -11.02
CA ARG A 192 17.17 32.66 -10.52
C ARG A 192 18.54 32.59 -9.85
N GLU A 193 19.28 33.66 -9.96
CA GLU A 193 20.54 33.86 -9.26
C GLU A 193 20.26 34.54 -7.92
N HIS A 194 20.81 33.99 -6.85
CA HIS A 194 20.82 34.60 -5.53
C HIS A 194 22.25 34.83 -5.05
N ARG A 195 22.39 35.78 -4.13
CA ARG A 195 23.63 36.00 -3.39
C ARG A 195 23.40 35.56 -1.96
N ALA A 196 24.22 34.62 -1.50
CA ALA A 196 24.30 34.25 -0.10
C ALA A 196 25.04 35.36 0.67
N ILE A 197 24.39 35.91 1.70
CA ILE A 197 24.95 36.87 2.64
C ILE A 197 25.14 36.11 3.95
N GLU A 198 26.39 35.88 4.34
CA GLU A 198 26.71 35.22 5.60
C GLU A 198 26.49 36.19 6.77
N HIS A 199 25.68 35.76 7.73
CA HIS A 199 25.45 36.43 9.00
C HIS A 199 26.07 35.62 10.13
N THR A 200 26.63 36.32 11.12
CA THR A 200 27.14 35.70 12.34
C THR A 200 26.28 36.13 13.52
N GLY A 201 25.72 35.18 14.26
CA GLY A 201 24.88 35.44 15.43
C GLY A 201 25.15 34.48 16.60
N PRO A 202 24.43 34.65 17.72
CA PRO A 202 24.62 33.85 18.93
C PRO A 202 24.32 32.34 18.74
N TYR A 203 23.64 31.97 17.65
CA TYR A 203 23.32 30.59 17.29
C TYR A 203 24.21 30.03 16.15
N GLY A 204 25.30 30.73 15.79
CA GLY A 204 26.24 30.33 14.74
C GLY A 204 26.10 31.14 13.45
N LYS A 205 26.68 30.61 12.37
CA LYS A 205 26.65 31.21 11.04
C LYS A 205 25.40 30.77 10.29
N TRP A 206 24.71 31.72 9.64
CA TRP A 206 23.58 31.43 8.76
C TRP A 206 23.65 32.29 7.50
N HIS A 207 23.03 31.84 6.41
CA HIS A 207 23.05 32.54 5.13
C HIS A 207 21.67 33.11 4.83
N GLU A 208 21.61 34.41 4.52
CA GLU A 208 20.45 35.05 3.92
C GLU A 208 20.62 35.04 2.39
N PHE A 209 19.60 34.62 1.66
CA PHE A 209 19.66 34.57 0.20
C PHE A 209 18.86 35.72 -0.41
N THR A 210 19.56 36.63 -1.07
CA THR A 210 18.94 37.76 -1.79
C THR A 210 18.95 37.49 -3.28
N VAL A 211 17.79 37.55 -3.93
CA VAL A 211 17.69 37.35 -5.39
C VAL A 211 18.34 38.51 -6.13
N VAL A 212 19.37 38.22 -6.94
CA VAL A 212 20.12 39.21 -7.73
C VAL A 212 19.61 39.25 -9.17
N LYS A 213 19.22 38.10 -9.73
CA LYS A 213 18.71 38.01 -11.10
C LYS A 213 17.57 37.00 -11.16
N ARG A 214 16.38 37.42 -11.59
CA ARG A 214 15.18 36.56 -11.61
C ARG A 214 15.16 35.57 -12.78
N GLU A 215 15.77 35.92 -13.91
CA GLU A 215 15.80 35.13 -15.14
C GLU A 215 17.26 34.78 -15.48
N ALA A 216 17.85 33.92 -14.66
CA ALA A 216 19.24 33.48 -14.85
C ALA A 216 19.38 32.38 -15.91
N GLY A 217 18.32 31.62 -16.16
CA GLY A 217 18.25 30.63 -17.23
C GLY A 217 17.21 29.54 -16.94
N PHE A 218 17.41 28.38 -17.55
CA PHE A 218 16.53 27.22 -17.42
C PHE A 218 17.33 25.98 -17.03
N ALA A 219 16.67 25.07 -16.33
CA ALA A 219 17.27 23.82 -15.91
C ALA A 219 16.35 22.61 -16.11
N LEU A 220 16.98 21.45 -16.28
CA LEU A 220 16.39 20.13 -16.03
C LEU A 220 16.92 19.61 -14.68
N ALA A 221 16.15 18.78 -13.99
CA ALA A 221 16.59 18.14 -12.76
C ALA A 221 17.12 16.72 -13.04
N ASP A 222 18.27 16.36 -12.47
CA ASP A 222 18.75 14.97 -12.46
C ASP A 222 18.05 14.13 -11.38
N GLU A 223 18.38 12.83 -11.30
CA GLU A 223 17.82 11.94 -10.27
C GLU A 223 18.10 12.36 -8.81
N ASN A 224 19.09 13.22 -8.58
CA ASN A 224 19.42 13.77 -7.26
C ASN A 224 18.82 15.16 -7.03
N GLY A 225 17.98 15.65 -7.95
CA GLY A 225 17.41 17.00 -7.91
C GLY A 225 18.41 18.11 -8.22
N ARG A 226 19.60 17.79 -8.75
CA ARG A 226 20.58 18.81 -9.16
C ARG A 226 20.13 19.44 -10.47
N LEU A 227 20.35 20.74 -10.58
CA LEU A 227 19.91 21.55 -11.71
C LEU A 227 20.96 21.53 -12.81
N ILE A 228 20.63 20.91 -13.94
CA ILE A 228 21.44 20.87 -15.15
C ILE A 228 21.07 22.07 -16.02
N ARG A 229 22.07 22.85 -16.43
CA ARG A 229 21.91 24.02 -17.30
C ARG A 229 21.51 23.59 -18.70
N VAL A 230 20.45 24.20 -19.22
CA VAL A 230 19.94 23.92 -20.57
C VAL A 230 19.52 25.20 -21.27
N ASP A 231 19.68 25.21 -22.60
CA ASP A 231 19.05 26.21 -23.47
C ASP A 231 17.84 25.58 -24.18
N PRO A 232 16.60 25.97 -23.83
CA PRO A 232 15.40 25.46 -24.50
C PRO A 232 15.37 25.70 -26.01
N ASN A 233 16.13 26.68 -26.53
CA ASN A 233 16.19 26.95 -27.97
C ASN A 233 16.90 25.83 -28.74
N GLU A 234 17.89 25.17 -28.13
CA GLU A 234 18.59 24.05 -28.77
C GLU A 234 17.65 22.84 -28.98
N ALA A 235 16.75 22.58 -28.03
CA ALA A 235 15.76 21.52 -28.14
C ALA A 235 14.60 21.87 -29.09
N ARG A 236 14.33 23.17 -29.29
CA ARG A 236 13.28 23.65 -30.19
C ARG A 236 13.70 23.73 -31.65
N GLY A 237 14.96 24.10 -31.91
CA GLY A 237 15.47 24.39 -33.25
C GLY A 237 14.76 25.59 -33.88
N ASP A 238 14.55 25.54 -35.19
CA ASP A 238 13.85 26.60 -35.92
C ASP A 238 12.38 26.73 -35.48
N ALA A 239 12.06 27.89 -34.89
CA ALA A 239 10.72 28.19 -34.40
C ALA A 239 9.67 28.28 -35.53
N SER A 240 10.09 28.50 -36.78
CA SER A 240 9.21 28.56 -37.95
C SER A 240 8.68 27.19 -38.39
N VAL A 241 9.33 26.10 -37.97
CA VAL A 241 8.93 24.73 -38.30
C VAL A 241 8.12 24.13 -37.14
N PRO A 242 6.96 23.48 -37.39
CA PRO A 242 6.22 22.77 -36.36
C PRO A 242 7.10 21.73 -35.64
N LEU A 243 7.07 21.74 -34.30
CA LEU A 243 7.88 20.84 -33.49
C LEU A 243 7.43 19.40 -33.72
N LYS A 244 8.39 18.56 -34.11
CA LYS A 244 8.19 17.12 -34.25
C LYS A 244 8.00 16.46 -32.88
N LEU A 245 7.15 15.44 -32.82
CA LEU A 245 6.81 14.70 -31.61
C LEU A 245 6.35 15.63 -30.46
N ALA A 246 5.58 16.67 -30.77
CA ALA A 246 5.22 17.75 -29.83
C ALA A 246 4.49 17.29 -28.56
N HIS A 247 3.93 16.08 -28.56
CA HIS A 247 3.29 15.47 -27.39
C HIS A 247 4.30 14.91 -26.38
N TRP A 248 5.58 14.83 -26.70
CA TRP A 248 6.67 14.66 -25.73
C TRP A 248 7.19 16.04 -25.33
N SER A 249 7.25 16.34 -24.04
CA SER A 249 8.00 17.51 -23.56
C SER A 249 9.50 17.23 -23.53
N ASP A 250 10.31 18.27 -23.37
CA ASP A 250 11.76 18.09 -23.26
C ASP A 250 12.12 17.40 -21.94
N GLY A 251 11.41 17.71 -20.85
CA GLY A 251 11.50 17.01 -19.58
C GLY A 251 11.14 15.52 -19.69
N ASP A 252 10.19 15.14 -20.55
CA ASP A 252 9.86 13.73 -20.78
C ASP A 252 10.99 13.00 -21.51
N ILE A 253 11.56 13.62 -22.55
CA ILE A 253 12.69 13.06 -23.30
C ILE A 253 13.90 12.91 -22.37
N TRP A 254 14.14 13.90 -21.50
CA TRP A 254 15.16 13.84 -20.47
C TRP A 254 14.91 12.72 -19.44
N SER A 255 13.68 12.65 -18.91
CA SER A 255 13.29 11.66 -17.90
C SER A 255 13.45 10.22 -18.41
N VAL A 256 13.13 9.97 -19.69
CA VAL A 256 13.14 8.62 -20.27
C VAL A 256 14.46 8.25 -20.94
N TYR A 257 15.15 9.19 -21.59
CA TYR A 257 16.35 8.89 -22.41
C TYR A 257 17.60 9.70 -22.02
N ARG A 258 17.50 10.62 -21.05
CA ARG A 258 18.60 11.53 -20.66
C ARG A 258 19.17 12.32 -21.84
N LEU A 259 18.31 12.69 -22.78
CA LEU A 259 18.66 13.53 -23.94
C LEU A 259 18.18 14.96 -23.71
N GLU A 260 19.02 15.93 -24.02
CA GLU A 260 18.75 17.35 -23.84
C GLU A 260 19.22 18.18 -25.05
N GLY A 261 18.74 19.42 -25.15
CA GLY A 261 19.13 20.37 -26.18
C GLY A 261 19.01 19.77 -27.59
N ALA A 262 20.07 19.93 -28.38
CA ALA A 262 20.12 19.43 -29.76
C ALA A 262 19.91 17.90 -29.90
N GLN A 263 20.23 17.10 -28.88
CA GLN A 263 19.97 15.65 -28.91
C GLN A 263 18.47 15.35 -28.86
N ALA A 264 17.72 16.10 -28.04
CA ALA A 264 16.27 15.97 -27.96
C ALA A 264 15.59 16.36 -29.28
N LEU A 265 16.10 17.40 -29.96
CA LEU A 265 15.59 17.81 -31.28
C LEU A 265 15.74 16.70 -32.33
N VAL A 266 16.92 16.06 -32.41
CA VAL A 266 17.16 14.96 -33.36
C VAL A 266 16.36 13.72 -33.00
N PHE A 267 16.27 13.40 -31.71
CA PHE A 267 15.40 12.33 -31.22
C PHE A 267 13.97 12.51 -31.70
N ARG A 268 13.39 13.72 -31.55
CA ARG A 268 12.01 14.01 -32.00
C ARG A 268 11.80 13.76 -33.49
N ILE A 269 12.75 14.21 -34.33
CA ILE A 269 12.66 14.09 -35.79
C ILE A 269 12.68 12.62 -36.20
N GLU A 270 13.65 11.86 -35.69
CA GLU A 270 13.80 10.43 -36.03
C GLU A 270 12.68 9.59 -35.41
N ALA A 271 12.29 9.87 -34.17
CA ALA A 271 11.23 9.16 -33.47
C ALA A 271 9.86 9.32 -34.16
N GLU A 272 9.52 10.53 -34.60
CA GLU A 272 8.26 10.75 -35.33
C GLU A 272 8.26 10.00 -36.67
N ALA A 273 9.40 9.95 -37.37
CA ALA A 273 9.53 9.21 -38.62
C ALA A 273 9.41 7.68 -38.42
N LEU A 274 9.92 7.17 -37.30
CA LEU A 274 9.91 5.75 -36.97
C LEU A 274 8.63 5.27 -36.26
N GLY A 275 7.88 6.18 -35.64
CA GLY A 275 6.76 5.86 -34.74
C GLY A 275 7.20 5.18 -33.43
N ARG A 276 8.50 5.15 -33.13
CA ARG A 276 9.12 4.55 -31.93
C ARG A 276 10.43 5.26 -31.61
N ALA A 277 11.03 4.96 -30.46
CA ALA A 277 12.37 5.44 -30.12
C ALA A 277 13.41 4.99 -31.18
N PRO A 278 14.31 5.88 -31.64
CA PRO A 278 15.44 5.50 -32.49
C PRO A 278 16.36 4.49 -31.78
N ASP A 279 16.97 3.58 -32.53
CA ASP A 279 17.79 2.49 -31.95
C ASP A 279 19.04 2.99 -31.20
N TRP A 280 19.49 4.22 -31.47
CA TRP A 280 20.61 4.84 -30.76
C TRP A 280 20.21 5.47 -29.41
N ALA A 281 18.93 5.77 -29.21
CA ALA A 281 18.43 6.41 -28.01
C ALA A 281 18.29 5.37 -26.90
N THR A 282 19.30 5.30 -26.03
CA THR A 282 19.28 4.36 -24.90
C THR A 282 18.34 4.87 -23.82
N ARG A 283 17.43 4.01 -23.38
CA ARG A 283 16.49 4.34 -22.32
C ARG A 283 17.21 4.35 -20.96
N PHE A 284 16.90 5.33 -20.13
CA PHE A 284 17.32 5.37 -18.73
C PHE A 284 16.71 4.19 -17.96
N ASN A 285 17.54 3.49 -17.17
CA ASN A 285 17.09 2.38 -16.36
C ASN A 285 16.42 2.89 -15.08
N GLU A 286 15.19 3.40 -15.20
CA GLU A 286 14.37 3.90 -14.11
C GLU A 286 14.16 2.83 -13.02
N PRO A 287 14.72 2.96 -11.81
CA PRO A 287 14.57 1.93 -10.77
C PRO A 287 13.11 1.67 -10.39
N ASP A 288 12.25 2.67 -10.41
CA ASP A 288 10.82 2.50 -10.15
C ASP A 288 10.14 1.77 -11.32
N THR A 289 9.63 0.57 -11.04
CA THR A 289 8.97 -0.26 -12.06
C THR A 289 7.65 0.34 -12.53
N HIS A 290 6.87 0.95 -11.64
CA HIS A 290 5.60 1.57 -12.00
C HIS A 290 5.85 2.79 -12.89
N LYS A 291 6.81 3.65 -12.53
CA LYS A 291 7.22 4.79 -13.37
C LYS A 291 7.74 4.33 -14.72
N PHE A 292 8.63 3.34 -14.75
CA PHE A 292 9.13 2.76 -16.00
C PHE A 292 7.98 2.30 -16.90
N LEU A 293 7.00 1.57 -16.36
CA LEU A 293 5.85 1.09 -17.12
C LEU A 293 4.97 2.26 -17.60
N SER A 294 4.59 3.19 -16.73
CA SER A 294 3.81 4.38 -17.10
C SER A 294 4.45 5.19 -18.23
N ASP A 295 5.77 5.37 -18.18
CA ASP A 295 6.54 6.06 -19.22
C ASP A 295 6.59 5.23 -20.52
N SER A 296 6.63 3.90 -20.43
CA SER A 296 6.60 3.00 -21.59
C SER A 296 5.28 3.11 -22.36
N PHE A 297 4.16 3.27 -21.64
CA PHE A 297 2.83 3.40 -22.22
C PHE A 297 2.67 4.67 -23.07
N ARG A 298 3.60 5.64 -22.97
CA ARG A 298 3.54 6.88 -23.75
C ARG A 298 3.65 6.64 -25.25
N TRP A 299 4.38 5.61 -25.68
CA TRP A 299 4.44 5.25 -27.10
C TRP A 299 3.10 4.76 -27.63
N SER A 300 2.37 3.96 -26.84
CA SER A 300 1.04 3.45 -27.20
C SER A 300 -0.07 4.48 -27.02
N TYR A 301 0.11 5.42 -26.08
CA TYR A 301 -0.89 6.42 -25.69
C TYR A 301 -0.29 7.84 -25.67
N PRO A 302 0.16 8.37 -26.83
CA PRO A 302 0.92 9.61 -26.91
C PRO A 302 0.13 10.86 -26.48
N HIS A 303 -1.20 10.82 -26.58
CA HIS A 303 -2.08 11.93 -26.25
C HIS A 303 -2.64 11.88 -24.84
N ARG A 304 -2.33 10.82 -24.08
CA ARG A 304 -2.79 10.66 -22.70
C ARG A 304 -1.82 11.35 -21.75
N SER A 305 -2.34 12.01 -20.71
CA SER A 305 -1.52 12.54 -19.61
C SER A 305 -0.81 11.41 -18.85
N GLU A 306 0.16 11.76 -18.00
CA GLU A 306 0.77 10.79 -17.08
C GLU A 306 -0.26 10.10 -16.17
N THR A 307 -1.21 10.88 -15.64
CA THR A 307 -2.27 10.34 -14.77
C THR A 307 -3.21 9.40 -15.53
N GLU A 308 -3.55 9.70 -16.78
CA GLU A 308 -4.33 8.81 -17.64
C GLU A 308 -3.57 7.52 -17.97
N ARG A 309 -2.25 7.61 -18.25
CA ARG A 309 -1.43 6.41 -18.52
C ARG A 309 -1.27 5.55 -17.28
N ALA A 310 -1.06 6.15 -16.10
CA ALA A 310 -1.06 5.43 -14.83
C ALA A 310 -2.41 4.73 -14.58
N HIS A 311 -3.53 5.40 -14.89
CA HIS A 311 -4.84 4.77 -14.81
C HIS A 311 -5.01 3.60 -15.78
N ILE A 312 -4.52 3.73 -17.02
CA ILE A 312 -4.51 2.63 -17.99
C ILE A 312 -3.66 1.47 -17.47
N LEU A 313 -2.46 1.71 -16.95
CA LEU A 313 -1.61 0.66 -16.36
C LEU A 313 -2.32 -0.04 -15.21
N ARG A 314 -2.98 0.72 -14.33
CA ARG A 314 -3.75 0.20 -13.20
C ARG A 314 -4.92 -0.69 -13.64
N SER A 315 -5.53 -0.42 -14.81
CA SER A 315 -6.60 -1.26 -15.38
C SER A 315 -6.18 -2.70 -15.70
N TYR A 316 -4.88 -2.97 -15.76
CA TYR A 316 -4.37 -4.33 -15.95
C TYR A 316 -4.32 -5.15 -14.66
N ASN A 317 -4.53 -4.54 -13.48
CA ASN A 317 -4.57 -5.24 -12.20
C ASN A 317 -3.37 -6.20 -12.00
N LEU A 318 -2.16 -5.69 -12.23
CA LEU A 318 -0.93 -6.50 -12.29
C LEU A 318 -0.30 -6.64 -10.90
N SER A 319 0.04 -7.88 -10.53
CA SER A 319 0.90 -8.16 -9.37
C SER A 319 2.32 -7.60 -9.58
N MET A 320 3.10 -7.48 -8.50
CA MET A 320 4.50 -7.02 -8.57
C MET A 320 5.33 -7.90 -9.51
N ALA A 321 5.11 -9.22 -9.47
CA ALA A 321 5.79 -10.17 -10.36
C ALA A 321 5.42 -9.93 -11.83
N GLN A 322 4.14 -9.67 -12.10
CA GLN A 322 3.67 -9.36 -13.45
C GLN A 322 4.18 -8.01 -13.96
N GLN A 323 4.29 -6.99 -13.10
CA GLN A 323 4.91 -5.71 -13.48
C GLN A 323 6.39 -5.87 -13.81
N LYS A 324 7.14 -6.66 -13.01
CA LYS A 324 8.54 -6.98 -13.32
C LYS A 324 8.69 -7.69 -14.66
N ARG A 325 7.80 -8.64 -14.97
CA ARG A 325 7.75 -9.30 -16.29
C ARG A 325 7.42 -8.30 -17.40
N LEU A 326 6.38 -7.47 -17.21
CA LEU A 326 5.97 -6.49 -18.21
C LEU A 326 7.08 -5.48 -18.50
N ARG A 327 7.83 -5.05 -17.47
CA ARG A 327 9.00 -4.17 -17.63
C ARG A 327 10.05 -4.79 -18.56
N GLN A 328 10.32 -6.08 -18.40
CA GLN A 328 11.26 -6.82 -19.23
C GLN A 328 10.78 -6.93 -20.68
N ASP A 329 9.49 -7.23 -20.88
CA ASP A 329 8.91 -7.36 -22.21
C ASP A 329 8.83 -6.01 -22.94
N MET A 330 8.60 -4.92 -22.19
CA MET A 330 8.47 -3.56 -22.70
C MET A 330 9.81 -2.82 -22.88
N GLU A 331 10.95 -3.44 -22.58
CA GLU A 331 12.27 -2.85 -22.80
C GLU A 331 12.48 -2.41 -24.27
N HIS A 332 11.86 -3.14 -25.21
CA HIS A 332 11.92 -2.87 -26.65
C HIS A 332 10.60 -2.28 -27.21
N GLY A 333 9.70 -1.80 -26.33
CA GLY A 333 8.51 -1.03 -26.71
C GLY A 333 7.32 -1.81 -27.27
N ARG A 334 7.36 -3.15 -27.33
CA ARG A 334 6.19 -3.95 -27.73
C ARG A 334 5.34 -4.34 -26.53
N PHE A 335 4.04 -4.05 -26.60
CA PHE A 335 3.10 -4.51 -25.60
C PHE A 335 2.82 -6.01 -25.76
N PRO A 336 2.94 -6.84 -24.71
CA PRO A 336 2.81 -8.28 -24.84
C PRO A 336 1.36 -8.77 -24.75
N ASP A 337 1.01 -9.77 -25.56
CA ASP A 337 -0.36 -10.31 -25.65
C ASP A 337 -0.88 -10.90 -24.31
N TRP A 338 0.01 -11.40 -23.46
CA TRP A 338 -0.37 -11.95 -22.16
C TRP A 338 -0.95 -10.90 -21.23
N ALA A 339 -0.50 -9.64 -21.33
CA ALA A 339 -0.99 -8.57 -20.47
C ALA A 339 -2.44 -8.22 -20.84
N GLU A 340 -2.76 -8.19 -22.13
CA GLU A 340 -4.13 -8.01 -22.63
C GLU A 340 -5.05 -9.17 -22.21
N GLN A 341 -4.55 -10.41 -22.27
CA GLN A 341 -5.30 -11.57 -21.80
C GLN A 341 -5.56 -11.51 -20.29
N HIS A 342 -4.56 -11.15 -19.49
CA HIS A 342 -4.69 -10.98 -18.04
C HIS A 342 -5.69 -9.87 -17.70
N LYS A 343 -5.64 -8.74 -18.40
CA LYS A 343 -6.62 -7.66 -18.21
C LYS A 343 -8.05 -8.17 -18.40
N ARG A 344 -8.34 -8.85 -19.52
CA ARG A 344 -9.66 -9.44 -19.79
C ARG A 344 -10.11 -10.43 -18.72
N LEU A 345 -9.17 -11.23 -18.19
CA LEU A 345 -9.44 -12.14 -17.08
C LEU A 345 -9.84 -11.36 -15.82
N THR A 346 -9.09 -10.31 -15.45
CA THR A 346 -9.37 -9.48 -14.26
C THR A 346 -10.66 -8.69 -14.34
N GLU A 347 -11.06 -8.31 -15.55
CA GLU A 347 -12.32 -7.62 -15.83
C GLU A 347 -13.55 -8.53 -15.75
N ASN A 348 -13.40 -9.86 -15.87
CA ASN A 348 -14.52 -10.79 -15.86
C ASN A 348 -15.02 -11.07 -14.42
N PRO A 349 -16.19 -10.54 -13.99
CA PRO A 349 -16.68 -10.73 -12.63
C PRO A 349 -17.19 -12.15 -12.33
N LEU A 350 -17.37 -12.99 -13.36
CA LEU A 350 -17.88 -14.35 -13.22
C LEU A 350 -16.78 -15.40 -13.07
N ASP A 351 -15.51 -15.00 -13.18
CA ASP A 351 -14.36 -15.89 -13.12
C ASP A 351 -13.55 -15.65 -11.85
N ASP A 352 -13.72 -16.51 -10.85
CA ASP A 352 -12.98 -16.40 -9.57
C ASP A 352 -11.47 -16.60 -9.75
N THR A 353 -11.02 -17.23 -10.84
CA THR A 353 -9.58 -17.43 -11.10
C THR A 353 -8.85 -16.12 -11.37
N ARG A 354 -9.59 -15.04 -11.63
CA ARG A 354 -9.07 -13.68 -11.78
C ARG A 354 -8.29 -13.18 -10.57
N PHE A 355 -8.50 -13.77 -9.39
CA PHE A 355 -7.81 -13.40 -8.16
C PHE A 355 -6.53 -14.19 -7.89
N ALA A 356 -6.20 -15.21 -8.69
CA ALA A 356 -5.09 -16.12 -8.40
C ALA A 356 -3.75 -15.39 -8.25
N GLN A 357 -3.43 -14.45 -9.15
CA GLN A 357 -2.15 -13.74 -9.16
C GLN A 357 -2.01 -12.73 -8.02
N ILE A 358 -3.08 -12.00 -7.69
CA ILE A 358 -3.08 -11.08 -6.54
C ILE A 358 -3.07 -11.86 -5.22
N ALA A 359 -3.73 -13.02 -5.15
CA ALA A 359 -3.73 -13.87 -3.96
C ALA A 359 -2.32 -14.40 -3.63
N GLU A 360 -1.56 -14.85 -4.63
CA GLU A 360 -0.19 -15.35 -4.46
C GLU A 360 0.75 -14.30 -3.84
N GLU A 361 0.53 -13.02 -4.14
CA GLU A 361 1.28 -11.90 -3.56
C GLU A 361 0.72 -11.45 -2.20
N MET A 362 -0.59 -11.22 -2.13
CA MET A 362 -1.19 -10.49 -1.01
C MET A 362 -1.45 -11.37 0.20
N GLN A 363 -1.69 -12.68 0.03
CA GLN A 363 -1.89 -13.58 1.17
C GLN A 363 -0.66 -13.65 2.10
N PRO A 364 0.56 -13.94 1.61
CA PRO A 364 1.73 -13.95 2.48
C PRO A 364 2.03 -12.55 3.04
N LEU A 365 1.77 -11.48 2.29
CA LEU A 365 1.96 -10.11 2.76
C LEU A 365 1.03 -9.77 3.94
N VAL A 366 -0.26 -10.13 3.87
CA VAL A 366 -1.22 -9.93 4.96
C VAL A 366 -0.84 -10.72 6.21
N LEU A 367 -0.31 -11.93 6.05
CA LEU A 367 0.20 -12.72 7.18
C LEU A 367 1.38 -12.02 7.84
N ARG A 368 2.37 -11.56 7.04
CA ARG A 368 3.50 -10.77 7.54
C ARG A 368 3.06 -9.51 8.27
N MET A 369 2.07 -8.77 7.77
CA MET A 369 1.54 -7.58 8.45
C MET A 369 1.01 -7.88 9.87
N ARG A 370 0.49 -9.08 10.11
CA ARG A 370 0.01 -9.51 11.44
C ARG A 370 1.14 -10.03 12.34
N GLU A 371 2.29 -10.37 11.78
CA GLU A 371 3.43 -10.93 12.51
C GLU A 371 4.52 -9.88 12.79
N GLU A 372 4.76 -8.99 11.83
CA GLU A 372 5.81 -7.98 11.85
C GLU A 372 5.29 -6.58 12.21
N GLY A 373 3.99 -6.34 12.02
CA GLY A 373 3.37 -5.05 12.32
C GLY A 373 3.56 -4.02 11.20
N GLU A 374 3.67 -2.74 11.53
CA GLU A 374 3.96 -1.68 10.56
C GLU A 374 5.43 -1.72 10.10
N SER A 375 5.68 -1.67 8.79
CA SER A 375 7.03 -1.71 8.22
C SER A 375 7.12 -0.91 6.93
N SER A 376 8.18 -0.10 6.79
CA SER A 376 8.47 0.64 5.56
C SER A 376 8.67 -0.24 4.32
N GLU A 377 8.95 -1.55 4.51
CA GLU A 377 9.01 -2.48 3.39
C GLU A 377 7.64 -2.64 2.70
N PHE A 378 6.54 -2.46 3.42
CA PHE A 378 5.20 -2.61 2.88
C PHE A 378 4.78 -1.44 1.99
N ASP A 379 5.39 -0.25 2.17
CA ASP A 379 5.22 0.89 1.25
C ASP A 379 5.70 0.57 -0.17
N SER A 380 6.57 -0.44 -0.34
CA SER A 380 7.00 -0.92 -1.66
C SER A 380 5.93 -1.74 -2.40
N HIS A 381 4.74 -1.93 -1.82
CA HIS A 381 3.62 -2.69 -2.40
C HIS A 381 2.34 -1.85 -2.63
N PRO A 382 2.40 -0.63 -3.20
CA PRO A 382 1.27 0.30 -3.24
C PRO A 382 0.11 -0.27 -4.05
N VAL A 383 -0.97 -0.71 -3.39
CA VAL A 383 -2.09 -1.40 -4.07
C VAL A 383 -2.89 -0.44 -4.96
N GLU A 384 -2.99 0.82 -4.56
CA GLU A 384 -3.73 1.89 -5.23
C GLU A 384 -3.10 2.32 -6.56
N GLN A 385 -1.81 2.05 -6.76
CA GLN A 385 -1.09 2.28 -8.01
C GLN A 385 -1.24 1.11 -8.99
N ARG A 386 -1.58 -0.08 -8.50
CA ARG A 386 -1.50 -1.34 -9.27
C ARG A 386 -2.84 -1.94 -9.64
N TYR A 387 -3.83 -1.76 -8.78
CA TYR A 387 -5.14 -2.37 -8.91
C TYR A 387 -6.23 -1.31 -9.04
N GLU A 388 -7.18 -1.55 -9.93
CA GLU A 388 -8.39 -0.75 -9.94
C GLU A 388 -9.17 -0.92 -8.64
N GLU A 389 -9.85 0.15 -8.23
CA GLU A 389 -10.58 0.19 -6.97
C GLU A 389 -11.65 -0.91 -6.89
N ASN A 390 -12.41 -1.12 -7.97
CA ASN A 390 -13.44 -2.16 -8.01
C ASN A 390 -12.85 -3.57 -7.96
N PHE A 391 -11.75 -3.82 -8.69
CA PHE A 391 -11.07 -5.11 -8.66
C PHE A 391 -10.49 -5.40 -7.28
N LEU A 392 -9.77 -4.44 -6.69
CA LEU A 392 -9.20 -4.56 -5.36
C LEU A 392 -10.29 -4.79 -4.31
N LYS A 393 -11.40 -4.05 -4.37
CA LYS A 393 -12.54 -4.24 -3.48
C LYS A 393 -13.11 -5.65 -3.60
N SER A 394 -13.36 -6.15 -4.81
CA SER A 394 -13.85 -7.52 -5.01
C SER A 394 -12.84 -8.58 -4.56
N TYR A 395 -11.54 -8.33 -4.73
CA TYR A 395 -10.50 -9.21 -4.20
C TYR A 395 -10.51 -9.24 -2.68
N LEU A 396 -10.61 -8.08 -2.02
CA LEU A 396 -10.66 -8.00 -0.55
C LEU A 396 -11.89 -8.75 -0.01
N GLU A 397 -13.05 -8.61 -0.66
CA GLU A 397 -14.24 -9.39 -0.32
C GLU A 397 -14.01 -10.90 -0.51
N HIS A 398 -13.39 -11.33 -1.61
CA HIS A 398 -12.99 -12.72 -1.86
C HIS A 398 -11.99 -13.24 -0.81
N ALA A 399 -11.06 -12.41 -0.34
CA ALA A 399 -10.09 -12.71 0.71
C ALA A 399 -10.70 -12.68 2.14
N GLY A 400 -12.01 -12.47 2.26
CA GLY A 400 -12.77 -12.53 3.51
C GLY A 400 -12.89 -11.21 4.27
N TYR A 401 -12.41 -10.10 3.70
CA TYR A 401 -12.60 -8.78 4.30
C TYR A 401 -14.03 -8.31 4.16
N LYS A 402 -14.47 -7.59 5.19
CA LYS A 402 -15.74 -6.87 5.23
C LYS A 402 -15.47 -5.41 5.58
N ARG A 403 -16.43 -4.52 5.29
CA ARG A 403 -16.35 -3.11 5.66
C ARG A 403 -17.37 -2.77 6.72
N ASN A 404 -16.94 -2.09 7.78
CA ASN A 404 -17.85 -1.66 8.84
C ASN A 404 -18.47 -0.28 8.53
N LYS A 405 -19.34 0.21 9.42
CA LYS A 405 -20.02 1.51 9.27
C LYS A 405 -19.08 2.72 9.21
N HIS A 406 -17.80 2.55 9.54
CA HIS A 406 -16.75 3.57 9.52
C HIS A 406 -15.81 3.44 8.32
N GLY A 407 -16.08 2.48 7.43
CA GLY A 407 -15.30 2.22 6.23
C GLY A 407 -14.00 1.46 6.46
N TYR A 408 -13.72 0.98 7.68
CA TYR A 408 -12.56 0.14 7.94
C TYR A 408 -12.78 -1.29 7.44
N LEU A 409 -11.72 -1.90 6.92
CA LEU A 409 -11.64 -3.32 6.64
C LEU A 409 -11.56 -4.08 7.95
N TYR A 410 -12.33 -5.16 8.05
CA TYR A 410 -12.31 -6.06 9.18
C TYR A 410 -12.48 -7.50 8.74
N ARG A 411 -12.09 -8.42 9.61
CA ARG A 411 -12.28 -9.86 9.45
C ARG A 411 -12.95 -10.46 10.67
N THR A 412 -13.61 -11.61 10.47
CA THR A 412 -14.32 -12.35 11.53
C THR A 412 -13.75 -13.74 11.77
N ASP A 413 -12.73 -14.10 11.02
CA ASP A 413 -12.06 -15.40 11.01
C ASP A 413 -10.60 -15.30 11.50
N ILE A 414 -10.22 -14.16 12.09
CA ILE A 414 -8.96 -14.03 12.83
C ILE A 414 -9.11 -14.84 14.12
N PRO A 415 -8.31 -15.90 14.35
CA PRO A 415 -8.62 -16.90 15.38
C PRO A 415 -8.58 -16.33 16.80
N ALA A 416 -7.59 -15.51 17.08
CA ALA A 416 -7.38 -14.95 18.41
C ALA A 416 -6.73 -13.57 18.36
N MET A 417 -6.86 -12.85 19.46
CA MET A 417 -6.11 -11.62 19.73
C MET A 417 -5.57 -11.66 21.16
N PHE A 418 -4.42 -11.05 21.39
CA PHE A 418 -3.78 -10.99 22.70
C PHE A 418 -4.03 -9.65 23.38
N ARG A 419 -4.24 -9.66 24.68
CA ARG A 419 -4.50 -8.43 25.44
C ARG A 419 -3.94 -8.50 26.84
N ALA A 420 -3.13 -7.50 27.19
CA ALA A 420 -2.83 -7.22 28.58
C ALA A 420 -4.03 -6.58 29.29
N ASP A 421 -4.33 -7.03 30.50
CA ASP A 421 -5.33 -6.41 31.36
C ASP A 421 -4.96 -6.55 32.85
N LEU A 422 -5.41 -5.62 33.69
CA LEU A 422 -5.18 -5.67 35.14
C LEU A 422 -6.21 -6.53 35.87
N ARG A 423 -7.36 -6.77 35.24
CA ARG A 423 -8.44 -7.53 35.86
C ARG A 423 -8.01 -8.97 36.06
N THR A 424 -8.30 -9.52 37.24
CA THR A 424 -7.91 -10.89 37.60
C THR A 424 -8.76 -11.89 36.80
N PRO A 425 -8.27 -13.10 36.52
CA PRO A 425 -9.09 -14.12 35.88
C PRO A 425 -10.33 -14.47 36.71
N PHE A 426 -10.26 -14.32 38.04
CA PHE A 426 -11.39 -14.58 38.93
C PHE A 426 -12.50 -13.54 38.79
N GLU A 427 -12.15 -12.26 38.64
CA GLU A 427 -13.09 -11.18 38.33
C GLU A 427 -13.80 -11.46 37.01
N LEU A 428 -13.05 -11.74 35.94
CA LEU A 428 -13.62 -11.98 34.62
C LEU A 428 -14.55 -13.19 34.61
N ALA A 429 -14.17 -14.28 35.30
CA ALA A 429 -14.99 -15.47 35.44
C ALA A 429 -16.26 -15.23 36.26
N ARG A 430 -16.17 -14.49 37.37
CA ARG A 430 -17.32 -14.18 38.25
C ARG A 430 -18.35 -13.32 37.54
N ASP A 431 -17.88 -12.33 36.79
CA ASP A 431 -18.72 -11.39 36.03
C ASP A 431 -19.20 -11.97 34.70
N LYS A 432 -18.61 -13.11 34.29
CA LYS A 432 -18.88 -13.86 33.06
C LYS A 432 -18.58 -13.09 31.78
N ARG A 433 -17.87 -11.96 31.88
CA ARG A 433 -17.57 -11.08 30.75
C ARG A 433 -16.41 -10.14 31.03
N LEU A 434 -15.88 -9.56 29.97
CA LEU A 434 -14.93 -8.46 29.96
C LEU A 434 -15.60 -7.23 29.34
N VAL A 435 -15.71 -6.15 30.11
CA VAL A 435 -16.32 -4.89 29.65
C VAL A 435 -15.29 -3.77 29.49
N LYS A 436 -15.56 -2.78 28.62
CA LYS A 436 -14.63 -1.67 28.34
C LYS A 436 -14.60 -0.61 29.45
N LEU A 437 -13.58 -0.59 30.33
CA LEU A 437 -13.47 0.40 31.42
C LEU A 437 -13.33 1.84 30.90
N ARG A 438 -12.24 2.15 30.20
CA ARG A 438 -11.96 3.39 29.45
C ARG A 438 -11.03 2.96 28.32
N GLY A 439 -11.12 3.58 27.15
CA GLY A 439 -10.30 3.14 26.01
C GLY A 439 -10.66 3.84 24.71
N ASN A 440 -10.05 3.36 23.64
CA ASN A 440 -10.04 3.98 22.31
C ASN A 440 -11.41 4.44 21.82
N PRO A 441 -11.48 5.52 21.03
CA PRO A 441 -12.71 5.92 20.35
C PRO A 441 -13.35 4.72 19.62
N SER A 442 -14.68 4.63 19.68
CA SER A 442 -15.44 3.57 19.01
C SER A 442 -15.71 3.89 17.54
N ASP A 443 -14.79 4.60 16.89
CA ASP A 443 -14.88 5.13 15.53
C ASP A 443 -14.25 4.21 14.47
N SER A 444 -13.61 3.12 14.89
CA SER A 444 -12.98 2.16 13.98
C SER A 444 -13.66 0.80 13.92
N THR A 445 -14.58 0.48 14.84
CA THR A 445 -15.34 -0.78 14.84
C THR A 445 -16.85 -0.54 14.82
N THR A 446 -17.68 -1.50 14.41
CA THR A 446 -19.15 -1.31 14.40
C THR A 446 -19.73 -1.03 15.79
N LYS A 447 -19.21 -1.71 16.82
CA LYS A 447 -19.59 -1.53 18.24
C LYS A 447 -18.48 -0.83 19.02
N SER A 448 -18.34 -1.14 20.30
CA SER A 448 -17.29 -0.54 21.12
C SER A 448 -15.94 -1.11 20.74
N ALA A 449 -15.01 -0.25 20.36
CA ALA A 449 -13.64 -0.67 20.05
C ALA A 449 -12.91 -1.09 21.32
N PHE A 450 -12.18 -2.20 21.22
CA PHE A 450 -11.39 -2.78 22.29
C PHE A 450 -10.02 -3.19 21.74
N SER A 451 -8.97 -2.50 22.19
CA SER A 451 -7.61 -2.73 21.71
C SER A 451 -7.05 -4.07 22.13
N ALA A 452 -6.32 -4.68 21.21
CA ALA A 452 -5.59 -5.92 21.39
C ALA A 452 -4.44 -5.95 20.39
N THR A 453 -3.51 -6.88 20.54
CA THR A 453 -2.36 -7.04 19.64
C THR A 453 -2.39 -8.41 18.98
N PHE A 454 -1.77 -8.49 17.79
CA PHE A 454 -1.63 -9.72 17.04
C PHE A 454 -0.56 -10.67 17.61
N GLY A 455 0.36 -10.18 18.44
CA GLY A 455 1.48 -10.97 18.98
C GLY A 455 1.42 -11.22 20.49
N ALA A 456 1.74 -12.44 20.93
CA ALA A 456 1.80 -12.78 22.36
C ALA A 456 2.88 -11.98 23.11
N ALA A 457 4.09 -11.90 22.55
CA ALA A 457 5.19 -11.13 23.13
C ALA A 457 4.88 -9.63 23.22
N ASP A 458 4.27 -9.07 22.18
CA ASP A 458 3.87 -7.67 22.15
C ASP A 458 2.88 -7.34 23.28
N GLY A 459 1.97 -8.28 23.55
CA GLY A 459 1.04 -8.21 24.69
C GLY A 459 1.73 -8.05 26.04
N LEU A 460 2.95 -8.57 26.22
CA LEU A 460 3.71 -8.44 27.46
C LEU A 460 4.14 -7.00 27.74
N SER A 461 4.43 -6.22 26.70
CA SER A 461 4.85 -4.82 26.83
C SER A 461 3.75 -3.96 27.49
N TYR A 462 2.48 -4.34 27.30
CA TYR A 462 1.31 -3.66 27.85
C TYR A 462 0.92 -4.11 29.27
N MET A 463 1.66 -5.04 29.87
CA MET A 463 1.42 -5.46 31.26
C MET A 463 1.95 -4.45 32.30
N GLY A 464 2.75 -3.48 31.86
CA GLY A 464 3.25 -2.37 32.67
C GLY A 464 2.19 -1.28 32.88
N PHE A 465 1.21 -1.55 33.73
CA PHE A 465 0.18 -0.55 34.06
C PHE A 465 0.73 0.48 35.05
N ASP A 466 0.89 1.72 34.61
CA ASP A 466 1.42 2.80 35.45
C ASP A 466 0.46 3.20 36.60
N TYR A 467 0.99 4.01 37.53
CA TYR A 467 0.27 4.52 38.70
C TYR A 467 -0.99 5.31 38.33
N TYR A 468 -1.03 5.94 37.15
CA TYR A 468 -2.14 6.75 36.64
C TYR A 468 -3.09 5.97 35.72
N SER A 469 -2.85 4.67 35.52
CA SER A 469 -3.70 3.83 34.70
C SER A 469 -5.11 3.76 35.27
N ASN A 470 -6.05 4.31 34.51
CA ASN A 470 -7.45 4.44 34.87
C ASN A 470 -8.11 3.13 35.40
N PRO A 471 -7.69 1.90 35.02
CA PRO A 471 -8.24 0.67 35.60
C PRO A 471 -7.90 0.44 37.09
N ARG A 472 -6.77 0.94 37.61
CA ARG A 472 -6.40 0.77 39.04
C ARG A 472 -7.35 1.50 39.99
N HIS A 473 -8.12 2.43 39.47
CA HIS A 473 -9.09 3.23 40.23
C HIS A 473 -10.41 2.47 40.48
N TYR A 474 -10.53 1.22 39.98
CA TYR A 474 -11.71 0.40 40.14
C TYR A 474 -11.33 -0.93 40.81
N ASN A 475 -12.10 -1.33 41.83
CA ASN A 475 -11.89 -2.63 42.48
C ASN A 475 -12.48 -3.80 41.69
N SER A 476 -13.42 -3.50 40.79
CA SER A 476 -14.06 -4.43 39.87
C SER A 476 -14.55 -3.69 38.62
N GLN A 477 -14.73 -4.42 37.53
CA GLN A 477 -15.32 -3.90 36.30
C GLN A 477 -16.81 -3.55 36.42
N ALA A 478 -17.45 -3.96 37.51
CA ALA A 478 -18.82 -3.55 37.87
C ALA A 478 -18.86 -2.17 38.54
N ASN A 479 -17.75 -1.67 39.10
CA ASN A 479 -17.74 -0.33 39.70
C ASN A 479 -17.92 0.75 38.62
N ARG A 480 -18.99 1.54 38.74
CA ARG A 480 -19.30 2.62 37.80
C ARG A 480 -18.40 3.85 38.00
N TYR A 481 -18.07 4.12 39.26
CA TYR A 481 -17.26 5.25 39.68
C TYR A 481 -15.91 4.78 40.21
N PRO A 482 -14.84 5.58 40.04
CA PRO A 482 -13.56 5.30 40.68
C PRO A 482 -13.70 5.36 42.21
N GLY A 483 -12.87 4.59 42.92
CA GLY A 483 -12.79 4.62 44.38
C GLY A 483 -12.10 5.88 44.92
N HIS A 484 -12.14 6.06 46.25
CA HIS A 484 -11.66 7.27 46.93
C HIS A 484 -10.13 7.33 47.07
N PHE A 485 -9.56 8.52 46.85
CA PHE A 485 -8.16 8.89 47.15
C PHE A 485 -8.13 9.80 48.39
N SER A 486 -7.21 9.63 49.33
CA SER A 486 -7.16 10.48 50.53
C SER A 486 -6.95 11.97 50.17
N ASP A 487 -7.82 12.80 50.76
CA ASP A 487 -7.79 14.25 50.97
C ASP A 487 -7.46 15.14 49.76
N SER A 488 -8.35 15.21 48.76
CA SER A 488 -8.76 16.46 48.06
C SER A 488 -9.38 16.22 46.68
N ASP A 489 -9.00 15.14 45.97
CA ASP A 489 -9.38 15.01 44.56
C ASP A 489 -10.41 13.89 44.34
N SER A 490 -11.68 14.25 44.53
CA SER A 490 -12.79 13.49 43.96
C SER A 490 -12.68 13.55 42.43
N SER A 491 -12.13 12.50 41.81
CA SER A 491 -12.14 12.36 40.36
C SER A 491 -13.59 12.27 39.89
N SER A 492 -14.10 13.37 39.32
CA SER A 492 -15.49 13.52 38.84
C SER A 492 -15.81 12.70 37.58
N GLY A 493 -14.95 11.76 37.20
CA GLY A 493 -15.05 10.97 35.98
C GLY A 493 -16.05 9.81 36.11
N ASN A 494 -17.22 9.95 35.48
CA ASN A 494 -18.05 8.80 35.13
C ASN A 494 -17.37 8.02 33.98
N ARG A 495 -17.53 6.69 33.96
CA ARG A 495 -17.18 5.87 32.80
C ARG A 495 -17.93 6.38 31.56
N HIS A 496 -17.21 6.67 30.47
CA HIS A 496 -17.82 6.99 29.17
C HIS A 496 -18.53 5.75 28.63
N SER A 497 -19.85 5.71 28.81
CA SER A 497 -20.78 4.87 28.06
C SER A 497 -22.13 5.56 28.09
N SER A 498 -22.48 6.25 26.99
CA SER A 498 -23.83 6.76 26.72
C SER A 498 -24.71 5.69 26.07
N ALA A 499 -24.21 4.44 25.93
CA ALA A 499 -25.00 3.35 25.42
C ALA A 499 -26.02 2.95 26.50
N ASN A 500 -27.29 2.89 26.11
CA ASN A 500 -28.37 2.40 26.97
C ASN A 500 -28.05 0.94 27.34
N ASP A 501 -27.50 0.72 28.54
CA ASP A 501 -27.22 -0.62 29.11
C ASP A 501 -28.52 -1.33 29.55
N SER A 502 -29.66 -0.94 28.99
CA SER A 502 -30.96 -1.54 29.26
C SER A 502 -31.12 -2.81 28.42
N GLU A 503 -30.64 -3.92 28.96
CA GLU A 503 -31.38 -5.18 29.13
C GLU A 503 -30.44 -6.38 29.41
N THR A 504 -30.41 -6.74 30.72
CA THR A 504 -30.13 -8.05 31.36
C THR A 504 -28.69 -8.43 31.78
N SER A 505 -28.54 -8.70 33.09
CA SER A 505 -27.56 -9.51 33.86
C SER A 505 -26.23 -8.93 34.38
N PHE A 506 -25.76 -7.75 33.96
CA PHE A 506 -24.55 -7.13 34.54
C PHE A 506 -24.95 -5.88 35.33
N GLU A 507 -25.08 -6.03 36.64
CA GLU A 507 -25.43 -4.93 37.52
C GLU A 507 -24.20 -4.08 37.82
N MET A 508 -24.24 -2.82 37.41
CA MET A 508 -23.21 -1.85 37.75
C MET A 508 -23.36 -1.46 39.22
N ASP A 509 -22.26 -1.54 39.95
CA ASP A 509 -22.15 -1.00 41.29
C ASP A 509 -22.04 0.54 41.19
N ASN A 510 -23.09 1.21 41.65
CA ASN A 510 -23.16 2.67 41.71
C ASN A 510 -22.55 3.24 43.01
N SER A 511 -21.96 2.39 43.86
CA SER A 511 -21.24 2.83 45.05
C SER A 511 -20.17 3.86 44.67
N ARG A 512 -20.08 4.87 45.52
CA ARG A 512 -19.03 5.88 45.47
C ARG A 512 -18.17 5.72 46.71
N ASP A 513 -16.95 6.23 46.63
CA ASP A 513 -16.09 6.41 47.79
C ASP A 513 -15.65 5.12 48.52
N TYR A 514 -15.50 4.01 47.80
CA TYR A 514 -14.93 2.76 48.33
C TYR A 514 -13.38 2.82 48.37
N PRO A 515 -12.72 2.09 49.30
CA PRO A 515 -11.26 2.05 49.36
C PRO A 515 -10.68 1.31 48.15
N LEU A 516 -9.61 1.86 47.56
CA LEU A 516 -8.91 1.25 46.42
C LEU A 516 -8.05 0.05 46.87
N LEU A 517 -8.51 -1.16 46.56
CA LEU A 517 -7.84 -2.42 46.91
C LEU A 517 -6.68 -2.73 45.95
N ARG A 518 -6.81 -2.41 44.66
CA ARG A 518 -5.83 -2.75 43.61
C ARG A 518 -4.60 -1.85 43.57
N ARG A 519 -4.50 -0.87 44.47
CA ARG A 519 -3.45 0.15 44.43
C ARG A 519 -2.04 -0.46 44.46
N LYS A 520 -1.86 -1.55 45.20
CA LYS A 520 -0.58 -2.22 45.35
C LYS A 520 -0.36 -3.36 44.34
N GLN A 521 -1.34 -3.64 43.48
CA GLN A 521 -1.21 -4.69 42.47
C GLN A 521 -0.06 -4.35 41.52
N THR A 522 0.91 -5.25 41.41
CA THR A 522 2.05 -5.15 40.48
C THR A 522 1.89 -6.10 39.30
N LEU A 523 1.12 -7.18 39.48
CA LEU A 523 0.88 -8.20 38.46
C LEU A 523 -0.15 -7.72 37.42
N GLY A 524 0.23 -7.72 36.14
CA GLY A 524 -0.69 -7.68 35.01
C GLY A 524 -1.02 -9.10 34.53
N PHE A 525 -1.99 -9.24 33.64
CA PHE A 525 -2.35 -10.51 33.02
C PHE A 525 -2.37 -10.41 31.51
N LEU A 526 -1.81 -11.41 30.82
CA LEU A 526 -1.98 -11.57 29.38
C LEU A 526 -3.12 -12.55 29.11
N TYR A 527 -4.11 -12.09 28.36
CA TYR A 527 -5.22 -12.90 27.90
C TYR A 527 -5.13 -13.16 26.41
N VAL A 528 -5.48 -14.38 26.00
CA VAL A 528 -5.80 -14.71 24.61
C VAL A 528 -7.31 -14.81 24.49
N ILE A 529 -7.86 -14.07 23.54
CA ILE A 529 -9.31 -13.89 23.33
C ILE A 529 -9.72 -14.61 22.05
N ASP A 530 -10.73 -15.49 22.13
CA ASP A 530 -11.34 -16.14 20.97
C ASP A 530 -12.18 -15.14 20.17
N THR A 531 -11.61 -14.67 19.06
CA THR A 531 -12.19 -13.66 18.17
C THR A 531 -12.92 -14.24 16.98
N ARG A 532 -13.04 -15.56 16.87
CA ARG A 532 -13.83 -16.20 15.81
C ARG A 532 -15.29 -15.75 15.88
N GLY A 533 -15.82 -15.26 14.76
CA GLY A 533 -17.14 -14.66 14.64
C GLY A 533 -17.26 -13.22 15.15
N ILE A 534 -16.17 -12.60 15.62
CA ILE A 534 -16.15 -11.22 16.12
C ILE A 534 -15.40 -10.34 15.12
N GLU A 535 -15.90 -9.13 14.87
CA GLU A 535 -15.20 -8.13 14.05
C GLU A 535 -13.85 -7.79 14.68
N VAL A 536 -12.77 -8.04 13.94
CA VAL A 536 -11.41 -7.60 14.25
C VAL A 536 -10.94 -6.66 13.14
N VAL A 537 -10.54 -5.46 13.52
CA VAL A 537 -10.05 -4.40 12.64
C VAL A 537 -8.53 -4.30 12.77
N PRO A 538 -7.76 -4.92 11.86
CA PRO A 538 -6.31 -4.79 11.82
C PRO A 538 -5.88 -3.38 11.39
N ARG A 539 -5.05 -2.69 12.17
CA ARG A 539 -4.56 -1.34 11.84
C ARG A 539 -3.73 -1.35 10.56
N VAL A 540 -2.65 -2.13 10.57
CA VAL A 540 -1.65 -2.22 9.50
C VAL A 540 -2.28 -2.58 8.15
N GLU A 541 -3.14 -3.59 8.11
CA GLU A 541 -3.84 -3.97 6.88
C GLU A 541 -4.74 -2.83 6.35
N ASN A 542 -5.31 -1.97 7.22
CA ASN A 542 -6.08 -0.82 6.77
C ASN A 542 -5.21 0.32 6.22
N ILE A 543 -4.00 0.51 6.76
CA ILE A 543 -3.03 1.49 6.22
C ILE A 543 -2.73 1.12 4.77
N TYR A 544 -2.33 -0.13 4.52
CA TYR A 544 -1.84 -0.56 3.21
C TYR A 544 -2.92 -0.98 2.21
N LEU A 545 -4.09 -1.46 2.67
CA LEU A 545 -5.14 -1.98 1.77
C LEU A 545 -6.34 -1.05 1.64
N ASN A 546 -6.46 -0.05 2.52
CA ASN A 546 -7.66 0.78 2.62
C ASN A 546 -7.38 2.28 2.81
N ASN A 547 -6.10 2.67 2.89
CA ASN A 547 -5.68 4.04 3.16
C ASN A 547 -6.42 4.65 4.36
N LYS A 548 -6.53 3.88 5.44
CA LYS A 548 -7.20 4.26 6.68
C LYS A 548 -6.33 3.89 7.87
N ASP A 549 -6.29 4.78 8.86
CA ASP A 549 -5.52 4.57 10.07
C ASP A 549 -6.31 5.02 11.30
N PHE A 550 -6.01 4.40 12.44
CA PHE A 550 -6.45 4.81 13.76
C PHE A 550 -5.25 4.87 14.70
N ASP A 551 -5.35 5.71 15.73
CA ASP A 551 -4.30 5.81 16.76
C ASP A 551 -4.10 4.45 17.45
N GLY A 552 -2.87 3.94 17.34
CA GLY A 552 -2.44 2.64 17.84
C GLY A 552 -0.99 2.29 17.49
N ASP A 553 -0.50 1.21 18.08
CA ASP A 553 0.87 0.71 17.88
C ASP A 553 1.05 -0.07 16.55
N THR A 554 2.24 -0.66 16.36
CA THR A 554 2.60 -1.36 15.11
C THR A 554 1.91 -2.70 14.92
N LEU A 555 1.43 -3.37 15.98
CA LEU A 555 0.72 -4.65 15.94
C LEU A 555 -0.73 -4.53 16.47
N GLU A 556 -1.24 -3.31 16.61
CA GLU A 556 -2.57 -3.08 17.17
C GLU A 556 -3.68 -3.54 16.21
N GLY A 557 -4.64 -4.25 16.79
CA GLY A 557 -5.95 -4.48 16.23
C GLY A 557 -7.05 -4.04 17.19
N ARG A 558 -8.23 -3.72 16.66
CA ARG A 558 -9.40 -3.39 17.49
C ARG A 558 -10.47 -4.47 17.32
N ILE A 559 -10.81 -5.12 18.44
CA ILE A 559 -11.91 -6.08 18.54
C ILE A 559 -13.19 -5.28 18.74
N SER A 560 -14.23 -5.58 17.96
CA SER A 560 -15.55 -5.01 18.18
C SER A 560 -16.26 -5.72 19.33
N MET A 561 -16.17 -5.11 20.51
CA MET A 561 -16.78 -5.65 21.72
C MET A 561 -18.31 -5.64 21.59
N PRO A 562 -19.00 -6.77 21.84
CA PRO A 562 -20.46 -6.80 21.96
C PRO A 562 -20.95 -5.79 23.00
N THR A 563 -22.17 -5.28 22.85
CA THR A 563 -22.76 -4.31 23.80
C THR A 563 -22.67 -4.78 25.25
N ARG A 564 -22.81 -6.09 25.47
CA ARG A 564 -22.75 -6.72 26.79
C ARG A 564 -21.33 -7.04 27.29
N GLY A 565 -20.27 -6.79 26.53
CA GLY A 565 -18.91 -7.25 26.82
C GLY A 565 -18.53 -8.55 26.08
N ILE A 566 -17.24 -8.90 26.11
CA ILE A 566 -16.73 -10.18 25.59
C ILE A 566 -17.01 -11.27 26.64
N SER A 567 -17.68 -12.36 26.27
CA SER A 567 -18.00 -13.47 27.18
C SER A 567 -16.74 -14.08 27.81
N ALA A 568 -16.78 -14.42 29.10
CA ALA A 568 -15.66 -15.07 29.81
C ALA A 568 -15.28 -16.43 29.22
N GLU A 569 -16.19 -17.11 28.53
CA GLU A 569 -15.88 -18.37 27.84
C GLU A 569 -14.84 -18.21 26.72
N ARG A 570 -14.72 -16.99 26.17
CA ARG A 570 -13.77 -16.63 25.11
C ARG A 570 -12.44 -16.14 25.65
N ILE A 571 -12.30 -16.05 26.97
CA ILE A 571 -11.13 -15.41 27.61
C ILE A 571 -10.30 -16.48 28.32
N TRP A 572 -9.05 -16.57 27.90
CA TRP A 572 -8.11 -17.56 28.39
C TRP A 572 -6.90 -16.83 28.93
N LEU A 573 -6.52 -17.13 30.17
CA LEU A 573 -5.31 -16.59 30.77
C LEU A 573 -4.10 -17.37 30.24
N VAL A 574 -3.16 -16.64 29.66
CA VAL A 574 -1.88 -17.19 29.18
C VAL A 574 -0.95 -17.40 30.38
N SER A 575 -0.26 -18.55 30.43
CA SER A 575 0.77 -18.79 31.43
C SER A 575 1.97 -17.86 31.22
N SER A 576 2.67 -17.56 32.30
CA SER A 576 3.81 -16.64 32.27
C SER A 576 4.92 -17.09 31.31
N ASP A 577 5.10 -18.40 31.11
CA ASP A 577 6.05 -18.96 30.14
C ASP A 577 5.55 -18.96 28.68
N LEU A 578 4.36 -18.39 28.42
CA LEU A 578 3.68 -18.32 27.13
C LEU A 578 3.48 -19.69 26.43
N SER A 579 3.56 -20.81 27.15
CA SER A 579 3.47 -22.14 26.55
C SER A 579 2.03 -22.65 26.39
N GLN A 580 1.11 -22.12 27.19
CA GLN A 580 -0.28 -22.55 27.23
C GLN A 580 -1.20 -21.50 27.84
N ALA A 581 -2.51 -21.70 27.71
CA ALA A 581 -3.52 -20.89 28.37
C ALA A 581 -4.66 -21.75 28.90
N ALA A 582 -5.34 -21.28 29.94
CA ALA A 582 -6.57 -21.91 30.44
C ALA A 582 -7.70 -20.88 30.52
N ARG A 583 -8.92 -21.33 30.25
CA ARG A 583 -10.12 -20.49 30.35
C ARG A 583 -10.29 -19.96 31.76
N VAL A 584 -10.63 -18.68 31.89
CA VAL A 584 -10.74 -18.01 33.21
C VAL A 584 -11.74 -18.69 34.15
N GLU A 585 -12.83 -19.25 33.62
CA GLU A 585 -13.81 -20.01 34.40
C GLU A 585 -13.24 -21.32 34.99
N ASP A 586 -12.38 -22.01 34.24
CA ASP A 586 -11.75 -23.25 34.69
C ASP A 586 -10.68 -22.95 35.75
N ILE A 587 -10.01 -21.80 35.65
CA ILE A 587 -9.07 -21.28 36.66
C ILE A 587 -9.81 -20.98 37.96
N LEU A 588 -10.94 -20.28 37.92
CA LEU A 588 -11.78 -20.01 39.09
C LEU A 588 -12.25 -21.32 39.74
N ARG A 589 -12.75 -22.27 38.94
CA ARG A 589 -13.21 -23.58 39.44
C ARG A 589 -12.08 -24.38 40.08
N LYS A 590 -10.87 -24.34 39.51
CA LYS A 590 -9.70 -25.03 40.04
C LYS A 590 -9.16 -24.41 41.33
N ALA A 591 -9.33 -23.10 41.50
CA ALA A 591 -8.96 -22.40 42.71
C ALA A 591 -9.89 -22.73 43.88
N GLY A 592 -11.20 -22.81 43.63
CA GLY A 592 -12.19 -23.10 44.66
C GLY A 592 -12.04 -22.15 45.86
N ASN A 593 -11.93 -22.69 47.06
CA ASN A 593 -11.82 -21.91 48.30
C ASN A 593 -10.56 -21.04 48.39
N SER A 594 -9.52 -21.29 47.57
CA SER A 594 -8.30 -20.47 47.58
C SER A 594 -8.40 -19.21 46.72
N ALA A 595 -9.47 -19.04 45.91
CA ALA A 595 -9.57 -17.93 44.96
C ALA A 595 -9.51 -16.56 45.64
N GLU A 596 -10.24 -16.37 46.74
CA GLU A 596 -10.25 -15.11 47.49
C GLU A 596 -8.87 -14.77 48.09
N ALA A 597 -8.17 -15.77 48.63
CA ALA A 597 -6.84 -15.58 49.20
C ALA A 597 -5.81 -15.19 48.12
N ILE A 598 -5.87 -15.84 46.96
CA ILE A 598 -5.00 -15.52 45.82
C ILE A 598 -5.29 -14.11 45.32
N GLU A 599 -6.56 -13.76 45.10
CA GLU A 599 -6.94 -12.43 44.61
C GLU A 599 -6.53 -11.30 45.56
N LYS A 600 -6.69 -11.49 46.87
CA LYS A 600 -6.23 -10.52 47.88
C LYS A 600 -4.71 -10.37 47.87
N ALA A 601 -3.95 -11.45 47.69
CA ALA A 601 -2.50 -11.38 47.55
C ALA A 601 -2.09 -10.59 46.28
N THR A 602 -2.80 -10.81 45.17
CA THR A 602 -2.60 -10.05 43.92
C THR A 602 -2.86 -8.56 44.10
N TRP A 603 -3.98 -8.19 44.75
CA TRP A 603 -4.27 -6.79 45.04
C TRP A 603 -3.26 -6.15 46.00
N ALA A 604 -2.74 -6.93 46.96
CA ALA A 604 -1.71 -6.48 47.89
C ALA A 604 -0.31 -6.37 47.26
N GLY A 605 -0.11 -6.90 46.04
CA GLY A 605 1.19 -6.94 45.37
C GLY A 605 2.18 -7.90 46.00
N THR A 606 1.71 -8.91 46.74
CA THR A 606 2.58 -9.85 47.47
C THR A 606 2.89 -11.13 46.68
N ASP A 607 2.33 -11.28 45.50
CA ASP A 607 2.47 -12.44 44.60
C ASP A 607 3.44 -12.21 43.42
N GLY A 608 4.03 -11.01 43.30
CA GLY A 608 4.93 -10.64 42.20
C GLY A 608 6.26 -10.05 42.68
N ALA A 609 7.22 -10.91 43.05
CA ALA A 609 8.58 -10.49 43.39
C ALA A 609 9.47 -10.20 42.16
N ASP A 610 9.12 -10.74 40.99
CA ASP A 610 9.84 -10.53 39.72
C ASP A 610 8.97 -9.74 38.73
N TYR A 611 8.92 -8.42 38.90
CA TYR A 611 8.28 -7.50 37.94
C TYR A 611 8.92 -7.56 36.54
N MET A 612 10.17 -8.04 36.45
CA MET A 612 10.99 -8.03 35.23
C MET A 612 11.05 -9.37 34.50
N ARG A 613 10.51 -10.45 35.07
CA ARG A 613 10.48 -11.78 34.43
C ARG A 613 9.21 -12.50 34.83
N HIS A 614 8.54 -13.03 33.81
CA HIS A 614 7.36 -13.87 33.82
C HIS A 614 7.46 -15.09 34.76
N GLY A 615 7.52 -14.83 36.08
CA GLY A 615 7.74 -15.82 37.11
C GLY A 615 6.51 -16.69 37.35
N ALA A 616 6.71 -17.84 38.00
CA ALA A 616 5.62 -18.75 38.34
C ALA A 616 4.67 -18.10 39.36
N THR A 617 3.49 -17.70 38.90
CA THR A 617 2.42 -17.14 39.73
C THR A 617 1.54 -18.24 40.32
N ALA A 618 0.71 -17.89 41.31
CA ALA A 618 -0.37 -18.76 41.77
C ALA A 618 -1.32 -19.18 40.62
N TYR A 619 -1.45 -18.33 39.60
CA TYR A 619 -2.24 -18.61 38.40
C TYR A 619 -1.56 -19.62 37.47
N ASP A 620 -0.24 -19.57 37.29
CA ASP A 620 0.51 -20.58 36.54
C ASP A 620 0.37 -21.96 37.18
N HIS A 621 0.40 -22.02 38.52
CA HIS A 621 0.12 -23.27 39.23
C HIS A 621 -1.32 -23.77 39.01
N LEU A 622 -2.31 -22.87 38.89
CA LEU A 622 -3.68 -23.25 38.54
C LEU A 622 -3.77 -23.82 37.13
N ILE A 623 -3.19 -23.13 36.13
CA ILE A 623 -3.14 -23.57 34.73
C ILE A 623 -2.47 -24.95 34.63
N ASN A 624 -1.30 -25.11 35.27
CA ASN A 624 -0.58 -26.38 35.30
C ASN A 624 -1.38 -27.51 35.97
N ARG A 625 -2.11 -27.22 37.05
CA ARG A 625 -2.98 -28.22 37.68
C ARG A 625 -4.18 -28.58 36.82
N ILE A 626 -4.71 -27.67 36.01
CA ILE A 626 -5.77 -27.98 35.03
C ILE A 626 -5.23 -28.95 33.99
N ALA A 627 -4.08 -28.61 33.38
CA ALA A 627 -3.42 -29.44 32.39
C ALA A 627 -3.11 -30.86 32.92
N ARG A 628 -2.49 -30.97 34.11
CA ARG A 628 -2.14 -32.25 34.73
C ARG A 628 -3.36 -33.11 35.08
N SER A 629 -4.53 -32.50 35.31
CA SER A 629 -5.78 -33.24 35.55
C SER A 629 -6.52 -33.65 34.27
N GLY A 630 -5.92 -33.48 33.08
CA GLY A 630 -6.58 -33.74 31.81
C GLY A 630 -7.64 -32.71 31.43
N GLY A 631 -7.62 -31.53 32.06
CA GLY A 631 -8.51 -30.42 31.71
C GLY A 631 -8.12 -29.78 30.37
N VAL A 632 -9.06 -29.00 29.80
CA VAL A 632 -8.84 -28.33 28.52
C VAL A 632 -7.89 -27.15 28.70
N VAL A 633 -6.80 -27.14 27.93
CA VAL A 633 -5.84 -26.04 27.84
C VAL A 633 -5.56 -25.73 26.38
N LEU A 634 -5.40 -24.45 26.05
CA LEU A 634 -4.90 -23.99 24.76
C LEU A 634 -3.38 -24.12 24.77
N LYS A 635 -2.80 -24.68 23.70
CA LYS A 635 -1.34 -24.76 23.53
C LYS A 635 -0.84 -23.62 22.67
N LEU A 636 0.28 -23.03 23.07
CA LEU A 636 0.96 -21.94 22.39
C LEU A 636 2.40 -22.40 22.10
N PRO A 637 2.60 -23.28 21.10
CA PRO A 637 3.86 -23.99 20.91
C PRO A 637 5.03 -23.08 20.50
N LYS A 638 4.74 -21.86 20.00
CA LYS A 638 5.75 -20.88 19.61
C LYS A 638 6.15 -19.91 20.73
N GLY A 639 5.54 -20.01 21.92
CA GLY A 639 5.85 -19.14 23.05
C GLY A 639 5.68 -17.65 22.70
N GLU A 640 6.73 -16.86 22.92
CA GLU A 640 6.82 -15.45 22.54
C GLU A 640 6.52 -15.18 21.06
N ASN A 641 6.88 -16.10 20.16
CA ASN A 641 6.66 -15.99 18.72
C ASN A 641 5.28 -16.50 18.28
N THR A 642 4.31 -16.58 19.20
CA THR A 642 2.94 -16.97 18.86
C THR A 642 2.14 -15.75 18.41
N TYR A 643 1.57 -15.82 17.22
CA TYR A 643 0.69 -14.78 16.67
C TYR A 643 -0.76 -15.24 16.57
N SER A 644 -1.68 -14.30 16.33
CA SER A 644 -3.12 -14.54 16.20
C SER A 644 -3.48 -15.73 15.30
N ASN A 645 -2.78 -15.88 14.17
CA ASN A 645 -3.06 -16.92 13.19
C ASN A 645 -2.51 -18.30 13.60
N ASP A 646 -1.59 -18.37 14.56
CA ASP A 646 -1.04 -19.63 15.09
C ASP A 646 -1.97 -20.33 16.08
N VAL A 647 -2.96 -19.59 16.61
CA VAL A 647 -3.83 -20.09 17.67
C VAL A 647 -4.84 -21.09 17.11
N THR A 648 -4.69 -22.35 17.53
CA THR A 648 -5.67 -23.41 17.28
C THR A 648 -6.45 -23.69 18.56
N TRP A 649 -7.73 -23.31 18.59
CA TRP A 649 -8.57 -23.48 19.76
C TRP A 649 -8.83 -24.97 20.07
N PRO A 650 -8.65 -25.41 21.34
CA PRO A 650 -8.93 -26.79 21.76
C PRO A 650 -10.43 -27.08 21.90
N VAL A 651 -11.27 -26.10 21.56
CA VAL A 651 -12.73 -26.16 21.63
C VAL A 651 -13.33 -25.66 20.30
N PRO A 652 -14.46 -26.24 19.85
CA PRO A 652 -15.14 -25.77 18.65
C PRO A 652 -15.50 -24.29 18.72
N GLU A 653 -15.64 -23.67 17.55
CA GLU A 653 -16.17 -22.31 17.42
C GLU A 653 -17.62 -22.33 17.92
N HIS A 654 -17.87 -21.66 19.04
CA HIS A 654 -19.19 -21.63 19.64
C HIS A 654 -19.85 -20.28 19.38
N TYR A 655 -20.90 -20.30 18.54
CA TYR A 655 -22.15 -19.62 18.90
C TYR A 655 -22.83 -20.49 19.96
N ARG A 656 -22.48 -20.31 21.23
CA ARG A 656 -23.25 -20.88 22.35
C ARG A 656 -24.15 -19.77 22.89
N ALA A 657 -25.31 -19.66 22.22
CA ALA A 657 -26.53 -18.91 22.57
C ALA A 657 -26.39 -17.44 23.00
#